data_AF-A0A954K1G2-F1
#
_entry.id   AF-A0A954K1G2-F1
#
_cell.length_a   1.000
_cell.length_b   1.000
_cell.length_c   1.000
_cell.angle_alpha   90.00
_cell.angle_beta   90.00
_cell.angle_gamma   90.00
#
_symmetry.space_group_name_H-M   'P 1'
#
loop_
_entity.id
_entity.type
_entity.pdbx_description
1 polymer ?
#
loop_
_entity_poly.entity_id
_entity_poly.type
_entity_poly.pdbx_seq_one_letter_code
_entity_poly.pdbx_strand_id
1 'polypeptide(L)'
;MTRSRFWVAAALMTLASVGICVVAITSLTTAGPAWWGLLTAAVVVESSLFWIWPRSEGLDADLAASRAKLSSDQLQLRERLEEFERVRQSLQTEIGFRADRLEERERDLATRMTRFHEFLEYPLMDVHAEKTSGQLQKLSEQDRQVRQLLESEAERVYEQIRRNAYTVNGKVDLEKIRDEGFQLIQKVAQIYNPNSRNPLLETSFDQLARAASRICLHILVLLEQLPVSVQHYNANKLYGYMQKAIASYGVYQKASPWFSYLSRGLYAGRLLSASNPATLGAWWLATELGKRGAQKVIENVVDRQAIATLHDLVTVIGVEVAGIYGTGFRQRDAGWIMGTELVELIHCFPMSGESLKHGLQQITALPLRSEYDRIYLYRCLAEHRSAGLQLADPAMLTREEREGIVRFLETFFVKHIHGASASNLKKWREALELRFDLRLNLDGVPPSGTESDQYELQAALNALAEFLQAVAGVSVTNAIEILSELKISSKITKPDRSTVIEATCRNMAGVPFEPPPLDPGTEITDEFLRDLAICCTVTEHPSETVETLACEVSRYFRRSAQDMQDSIEAAWRMRVRMYASDPSVPDHLDHGLARAFFEVREGQEQLAFCYGDLKRIQGDTADALPNAWLLGLELPDHSMRRAVVLDCRREPEILWEGSCPLQITRIPGIFLDDARIAGGKWLR
;
A
#
# COMPACT_ATOMS: atom_id res chain seq x y z
N MET A 1 54.06 -38.09 45.32
CA MET A 1 53.66 -38.82 46.55
C MET A 1 53.39 -37.78 47.61
N THR A 2 52.20 -37.73 48.22
CA THR A 2 51.90 -36.75 49.26
C THR A 2 52.74 -37.02 50.51
N ARG A 3 53.19 -35.97 51.20
CA ARG A 3 54.10 -36.04 52.37
C ARG A 3 53.59 -37.03 53.44
N SER A 4 52.27 -37.17 53.59
CA SER A 4 51.64 -38.15 54.49
C SER A 4 51.88 -39.61 54.10
N ARG A 5 51.86 -39.93 52.81
CA ARG A 5 52.08 -41.31 52.32
C ARG A 5 53.52 -41.77 52.49
N PHE A 6 54.48 -40.84 52.44
CA PHE A 6 55.89 -41.14 52.69
C PHE A 6 56.15 -41.48 54.16
N TRP A 7 55.63 -40.69 55.10
CA TRP A 7 55.81 -40.94 56.54
C TRP A 7 55.15 -42.25 57.00
N VAL A 8 53.98 -42.60 56.45
CA VAL A 8 53.33 -43.89 56.73
C VAL A 8 54.17 -45.07 56.22
N ALA A 9 54.75 -44.96 55.02
CA ALA A 9 55.64 -45.98 54.47
C ALA A 9 56.94 -46.12 55.29
N ALA A 10 57.55 -44.99 55.67
CA ALA A 10 58.77 -44.99 56.50
C ALA A 10 58.52 -45.61 57.88
N ALA A 11 57.42 -45.26 58.55
CA ALA A 11 57.06 -45.80 59.85
C ALA A 11 56.81 -47.33 59.82
N LEU A 12 56.12 -47.83 58.78
CA LEU A 12 55.90 -49.27 58.59
C LEU A 12 57.20 -50.03 58.35
N MET A 13 58.12 -49.47 57.57
CA MET A 13 59.42 -50.11 57.32
C MET A 13 60.32 -50.13 58.57
N THR A 14 60.29 -49.08 59.40
CA THR A 14 61.01 -49.08 60.69
C THR A 14 60.41 -50.06 61.70
N LEU A 15 59.09 -50.24 61.73
CA LEU A 15 58.44 -51.24 62.59
C LEU A 15 58.81 -52.66 62.17
N ALA A 16 58.90 -52.92 60.87
CA ALA A 16 59.32 -54.21 60.33
C ALA A 16 60.79 -54.53 60.66
N SER A 17 61.70 -53.55 60.58
CA SER A 17 63.12 -53.77 60.93
C SER A 17 63.30 -54.08 62.41
N VAL A 18 62.60 -53.37 63.31
CA VAL A 18 62.63 -53.64 64.76
C VAL A 18 62.11 -55.05 65.08
N GLY A 19 61.03 -55.49 64.43
CA GLY A 19 60.50 -56.85 64.59
C GLY A 19 61.51 -57.93 64.19
N ILE A 20 62.23 -57.72 63.08
CA ILE A 20 63.29 -58.63 62.61
C ILE A 20 64.47 -58.67 63.60
N CYS A 21 64.87 -57.53 64.16
CA CYS A 21 65.94 -57.47 65.16
C CYS A 21 65.58 -58.18 66.47
N VAL A 22 64.33 -58.10 66.94
CA VAL A 22 63.87 -58.79 68.16
C VAL A 22 63.83 -60.32 67.96
N VAL A 23 63.36 -60.78 66.79
CA VAL A 23 63.36 -62.21 66.44
C VAL A 23 64.79 -62.74 66.31
N ALA A 24 65.70 -61.94 65.75
CA ALA A 24 67.12 -62.27 65.79
C ALA A 24 67.57 -62.40 67.25
N ILE A 25 67.51 -61.36 68.08
CA ILE A 25 68.09 -61.37 69.45
C ILE A 25 67.62 -62.57 70.31
N THR A 26 66.39 -63.06 70.13
CA THR A 26 65.85 -64.19 70.90
C THR A 26 66.32 -65.57 70.42
N SER A 27 66.82 -65.72 69.19
CA SER A 27 67.29 -67.01 68.63
C SER A 27 68.82 -67.21 68.72
N LEU A 28 69.50 -66.50 69.63
CA LEU A 28 70.97 -66.40 69.71
C LEU A 28 71.70 -67.71 70.07
N THR A 29 70.99 -68.75 70.51
CA THR A 29 71.59 -70.05 70.87
C THR A 29 71.72 -71.03 69.70
N THR A 30 71.15 -70.72 68.53
CA THR A 30 71.28 -71.51 67.30
C THR A 30 71.81 -70.64 66.16
N ALA A 31 73.05 -70.18 66.29
CA ALA A 31 73.73 -69.37 65.29
C ALA A 31 74.07 -70.18 64.02
N GLY A 32 73.08 -70.38 63.15
CA GLY A 32 73.23 -70.91 61.79
C GLY A 32 73.30 -69.80 60.72
N PRO A 33 73.64 -70.13 59.45
CA PRO A 33 73.79 -69.16 58.35
C PRO A 33 72.55 -68.30 58.07
N ALA A 34 71.35 -68.74 58.49
CA ALA A 34 70.13 -67.95 58.40
C ALA A 34 70.16 -66.64 59.23
N TRP A 35 70.95 -66.59 60.30
CA TRP A 35 71.11 -65.42 61.15
C TRP A 35 71.71 -64.22 60.41
N TRP A 36 72.77 -64.47 59.64
CA TRP A 36 73.45 -63.45 58.84
C TRP A 36 72.56 -62.93 57.70
N GLY A 37 71.65 -63.77 57.19
CA GLY A 37 70.64 -63.38 56.21
C GLY A 37 69.64 -62.35 56.76
N LEU A 38 69.22 -62.47 58.02
CA LEU A 38 68.27 -61.52 58.63
C LEU A 38 68.92 -60.16 58.93
N LEU A 39 70.18 -60.14 59.38
CA LEU A 39 70.91 -58.90 59.64
C LEU A 39 71.22 -58.12 58.36
N THR A 40 71.61 -58.82 57.28
CA THR A 40 71.85 -58.17 55.99
C THR A 40 70.56 -57.60 55.39
N ALA A 41 69.43 -58.30 55.54
CA ALA A 41 68.13 -57.78 55.12
C ALA A 41 67.73 -56.48 55.87
N ALA A 42 67.98 -56.39 57.18
CA ALA A 42 67.67 -55.20 57.96
C ALA A 42 68.49 -53.97 57.50
N VAL A 43 69.79 -54.14 57.22
CA VAL A 43 70.67 -53.06 56.75
C VAL A 43 70.29 -52.58 55.33
N VAL A 44 69.85 -53.50 54.45
CA VAL A 44 69.38 -53.14 53.11
C VAL A 44 68.09 -52.32 53.19
N VAL A 45 67.17 -52.65 54.10
CA VAL A 45 65.94 -51.87 54.30
C VAL A 45 66.25 -50.47 54.81
N GLU A 46 67.16 -50.30 55.77
CA GLU A 46 67.51 -48.97 56.29
C GLU A 46 68.29 -48.11 55.27
N SER A 47 69.20 -48.70 54.48
CA SER A 47 69.93 -47.96 53.44
C SER A 47 69.04 -47.49 52.28
N SER A 48 67.95 -48.21 52.00
CA SER A 48 66.98 -47.81 50.96
C SER A 48 66.19 -46.55 51.33
N LEU A 49 65.98 -46.27 52.62
CA LEU A 49 65.29 -45.06 53.09
C LEU A 49 66.13 -43.79 52.87
N PHE A 50 67.46 -43.90 52.84
CA PHE A 50 68.35 -42.76 52.61
C PHE A 50 68.26 -42.21 51.17
N TRP A 51 68.04 -43.08 50.18
CA TRP A 51 67.92 -42.69 48.77
C TRP A 51 66.54 -42.13 48.39
N ILE A 52 65.51 -42.37 49.21
CA ILE A 52 64.14 -41.88 48.97
C ILE A 52 63.86 -40.60 49.79
N TRP A 53 64.85 -40.09 50.53
CA TRP A 53 64.74 -38.78 51.18
C TRP A 53 64.56 -37.68 50.11
N PRO A 54 63.47 -36.88 50.14
CA PRO A 54 63.22 -35.90 49.09
C PRO A 54 64.19 -34.72 49.22
N ARG A 55 65.04 -34.49 48.21
CA ARG A 55 65.64 -33.16 47.94
C ARG A 55 64.54 -32.27 47.35
N SER A 56 63.72 -31.66 48.21
CA SER A 56 62.49 -30.94 47.83
C SER A 56 62.56 -29.41 48.06
N GLU A 57 63.57 -28.73 47.53
CA GLU A 57 63.59 -27.25 47.55
C GLU A 57 63.62 -26.62 46.14
N GLY A 58 64.00 -27.34 45.08
CA GLY A 58 64.05 -26.78 43.72
C GLY A 58 62.79 -26.96 42.85
N LEU A 59 62.06 -28.06 43.03
CA LEU A 59 60.97 -28.45 42.10
C LEU A 59 59.66 -27.67 42.30
N ASP A 60 59.42 -27.13 43.50
CA ASP A 60 58.19 -26.39 43.80
C ASP A 60 58.21 -24.97 43.21
N ALA A 61 59.38 -24.36 43.03
CA ALA A 61 59.52 -23.04 42.42
C ALA A 61 59.21 -23.07 40.91
N ASP A 62 59.73 -24.05 40.17
CA ASP A 62 59.50 -24.18 38.73
C ASP A 62 58.05 -24.59 38.39
N LEU A 63 57.44 -25.42 39.27
CA LEU A 63 56.02 -25.76 39.16
C LEU A 63 55.13 -24.56 39.46
N ALA A 64 55.49 -23.71 40.43
CA ALA A 64 54.76 -22.48 40.72
C ALA A 64 54.87 -21.47 39.56
N ALA A 65 56.07 -21.29 38.99
CA ALA A 65 56.28 -20.42 37.84
C ALA A 65 55.52 -20.88 36.58
N SER A 66 55.51 -22.19 36.31
CA SER A 66 54.78 -22.76 35.16
C SER A 66 53.27 -22.64 35.31
N ARG A 67 52.74 -22.79 36.53
CA ARG A 67 51.31 -22.59 36.83
C ARG A 67 50.91 -21.13 36.66
N ALA A 68 51.73 -20.19 37.12
CA ALA A 68 51.48 -18.76 36.95
C ALA A 68 51.45 -18.35 35.46
N LYS A 69 52.38 -18.90 34.66
CA LYS A 69 52.41 -18.67 33.21
C LYS A 69 51.19 -19.26 32.51
N LEU A 70 50.82 -20.49 32.82
CA LEU A 70 49.61 -21.12 32.26
C LEU A 70 48.33 -20.36 32.63
N SER A 71 48.21 -19.84 33.85
CA SER A 71 47.06 -19.02 34.23
C SER A 71 47.00 -17.70 33.48
N SER A 72 48.15 -17.06 33.25
CA SER A 72 48.24 -15.82 32.46
C SER A 72 47.85 -16.07 30.99
N ASP A 73 48.37 -17.15 30.40
CA ASP A 73 48.06 -17.51 29.00
C ASP A 73 46.59 -17.87 28.84
N GLN A 74 45.99 -18.59 29.81
CA GLN A 74 44.56 -18.88 29.82
C GLN A 74 43.69 -17.62 29.92
N LEU A 75 44.13 -16.62 30.68
CA LEU A 75 43.42 -15.37 30.84
C LEU A 75 43.47 -14.54 29.55
N GLN A 76 44.65 -14.43 28.93
CA GLN A 76 44.80 -13.78 27.62
C GLN A 76 44.00 -14.46 26.51
N LEU A 77 43.90 -15.79 26.53
CA LEU A 77 43.13 -16.53 25.53
C LEU A 77 41.62 -16.33 25.69
N ARG A 78 41.14 -16.20 26.94
CA ARG A 78 39.75 -15.83 27.23
C ARG A 78 39.44 -14.41 26.78
N GLU A 79 40.31 -13.45 27.07
CA GLU A 79 40.14 -12.06 26.62
C GLU A 79 40.05 -11.97 25.09
N ARG A 80 40.93 -12.69 24.37
CA ARG A 80 40.89 -12.75 22.89
C ARG A 80 39.63 -13.41 22.35
N LEU A 81 39.12 -14.45 23.01
CA LEU A 81 37.87 -15.10 22.60
C LEU A 81 36.68 -14.17 22.81
N GLU A 82 36.62 -13.46 23.95
CA GLU A 82 35.58 -12.47 24.21
C GLU A 82 35.63 -11.31 23.22
N GLU A 83 36.83 -10.79 22.90
CA GLU A 83 36.99 -9.76 21.87
C GLU A 83 36.54 -10.26 20.50
N PHE A 84 36.91 -11.48 20.12
CA PHE A 84 36.49 -12.08 18.86
C PHE A 84 34.97 -12.28 18.79
N GLU A 85 34.33 -12.71 19.88
CA GLU A 85 32.87 -12.85 19.95
C GLU A 85 32.16 -11.49 19.85
N ARG A 86 32.67 -10.45 20.54
CA ARG A 86 32.14 -9.09 20.41
C ARG A 86 32.25 -8.56 18.99
N VAL A 87 33.41 -8.74 18.35
CA VAL A 87 33.64 -8.33 16.95
C VAL A 87 32.71 -9.11 16.01
N ARG A 88 32.58 -10.42 16.19
CA ARG A 88 31.68 -11.25 15.38
C ARG A 88 30.22 -10.82 15.53
N GLN A 89 29.76 -10.54 16.74
CA GLN A 89 28.39 -10.05 16.98
C GLN A 89 28.17 -8.69 16.31
N SER A 90 29.12 -7.76 16.43
CA SER A 90 29.04 -6.45 15.77
C SER A 90 29.03 -6.54 14.24
N LEU A 91 29.78 -7.48 13.66
CA LEU A 91 29.76 -7.73 12.23
C LEU A 91 28.45 -8.38 11.77
N GLN A 92 27.89 -9.31 12.55
CA GLN A 92 26.60 -9.94 12.22
C GLN A 92 25.46 -8.92 12.25
N THR A 93 25.44 -8.01 13.23
CA THR A 93 24.43 -6.94 13.28
C THR A 93 24.60 -5.94 12.15
N GLU A 94 25.83 -5.56 11.80
CA GLU A 94 26.08 -4.66 10.68
C GLU A 94 25.73 -5.30 9.32
N ILE A 95 26.05 -6.58 9.12
CA ILE A 95 25.64 -7.32 7.92
C ILE A 95 24.12 -7.44 7.84
N GLY A 96 23.44 -7.76 8.95
CA GLY A 96 21.99 -7.81 9.02
C GLY A 96 21.36 -6.46 8.63
N PHE A 97 21.82 -5.38 9.25
CA PHE A 97 21.35 -4.03 8.94
C PHE A 97 21.58 -3.64 7.46
N ARG A 98 22.73 -4.01 6.88
CA ARG A 98 23.01 -3.75 5.46
C ARG A 98 22.15 -4.61 4.53
N ALA A 99 21.86 -5.86 4.90
CA ALA A 99 20.99 -6.74 4.15
C ALA A 99 19.54 -6.22 4.14
N ASP A 100 19.01 -5.83 5.30
CA ASP A 100 17.66 -5.26 5.43
C ASP A 100 17.54 -3.96 4.60
N ARG A 101 18.55 -3.09 4.66
CA ARG A 101 18.59 -1.86 3.86
C ARG A 101 18.71 -2.11 2.36
N LEU A 102 19.41 -3.17 1.95
CA LEU A 102 19.49 -3.59 0.55
C LEU A 102 18.15 -4.13 0.07
N GLU A 103 17.48 -4.93 0.89
CA GLU A 103 16.16 -5.50 0.58
C GLU A 103 15.09 -4.40 0.51
N GLU A 104 15.13 -3.41 1.41
CA GLU A 104 14.25 -2.24 1.36
C GLU A 104 14.48 -1.41 0.09
N ARG A 105 15.75 -1.18 -0.29
CA ARG A 105 16.09 -0.53 -1.56
C ARG A 105 15.67 -1.33 -2.78
N GLU A 106 15.80 -2.65 -2.75
CA GLU A 106 15.36 -3.52 -3.84
C GLU A 106 13.85 -3.49 -3.98
N ARG A 107 13.09 -3.54 -2.87
CA ARG A 107 11.63 -3.35 -2.87
C ARG A 107 11.22 -1.97 -3.35
N ASP A 108 11.91 -0.91 -2.92
CA ASP A 108 11.64 0.46 -3.37
C ASP A 108 11.97 0.64 -4.85
N LEU A 109 13.09 0.10 -5.34
CA LEU A 109 13.44 0.10 -6.76
C LEU A 109 12.47 -0.73 -7.60
N ALA A 110 12.04 -1.90 -7.12
CA ALA A 110 11.03 -2.71 -7.78
C ALA A 110 9.69 -1.96 -7.84
N THR A 111 9.26 -1.35 -6.73
CA THR A 111 8.04 -0.53 -6.66
C THR A 111 8.12 0.68 -7.59
N ARG A 112 9.26 1.36 -7.63
CA ARG A 112 9.51 2.49 -8.54
C ARG A 112 9.56 2.03 -9.99
N MET A 113 10.15 0.87 -10.30
CA MET A 113 10.19 0.31 -11.65
C MET A 113 8.80 -0.14 -12.11
N THR A 114 7.97 -0.70 -11.22
CA THR A 114 6.56 -1.00 -11.50
C THR A 114 5.80 0.28 -11.77
N ARG A 115 5.93 1.31 -10.92
CA ARG A 115 5.33 2.65 -11.15
C ARG A 115 5.85 3.33 -12.42
N PHE A 116 7.12 3.15 -12.76
CA PHE A 116 7.70 3.66 -14.00
C PHE A 116 7.20 2.90 -15.22
N HIS A 117 7.02 1.58 -15.14
CA HIS A 117 6.41 0.79 -16.21
C HIS A 117 4.94 1.17 -16.40
N GLU A 118 4.19 1.34 -15.31
CA GLU A 118 2.83 1.90 -15.32
C GLU A 118 2.83 3.27 -16.02
N PHE A 119 3.69 4.20 -15.61
CA PHE A 119 3.78 5.54 -16.17
C PHE A 119 4.20 5.59 -17.65
N LEU A 120 5.07 4.69 -18.10
CA LEU A 120 5.56 4.63 -19.49
C LEU A 120 4.56 3.99 -20.46
N GLU A 121 3.55 3.28 -19.96
CA GLU A 121 2.55 2.60 -20.80
C GLU A 121 1.26 3.37 -20.98
N TYR A 122 1.03 4.42 -20.20
CA TYR A 122 -0.16 5.25 -20.34
C TYR A 122 -0.06 6.18 -21.55
N PRO A 123 -1.11 6.22 -22.40
CA PRO A 123 -1.19 7.20 -23.45
C PRO A 123 -1.40 8.59 -22.82
N LEU A 124 -0.33 9.38 -22.71
CA LEU A 124 -0.39 10.79 -22.34
C LEU A 124 -1.11 11.63 -23.42
N MET A 125 -1.27 11.08 -24.61
CA MET A 125 -1.95 11.70 -25.76
C MET A 125 -2.83 10.66 -26.46
N ASP A 126 -3.93 11.13 -27.03
CA ASP A 126 -4.80 10.30 -27.86
C ASP A 126 -4.05 9.82 -29.12
N VAL A 127 -3.86 8.50 -29.20
CA VAL A 127 -3.16 7.80 -30.29
C VAL A 127 -4.01 7.78 -31.58
N HIS A 128 -5.26 8.23 -31.49
CA HIS A 128 -6.25 8.24 -32.58
C HIS A 128 -6.59 9.64 -33.10
N ALA A 129 -6.19 10.71 -32.40
CA ALA A 129 -6.55 12.10 -32.73
C ALA A 129 -6.21 12.53 -34.18
N GLU A 130 -5.13 12.01 -34.74
CA GLU A 130 -4.67 12.33 -36.11
C GLU A 130 -5.21 11.37 -37.18
N LYS A 131 -5.93 10.30 -36.79
CA LYS A 131 -6.42 9.27 -37.72
C LYS A 131 -7.85 9.59 -38.16
N THR A 132 -8.10 9.43 -39.46
CA THR A 132 -9.46 9.56 -40.01
C THR A 132 -10.30 8.31 -39.69
N SER A 133 -11.63 8.43 -39.58
CA SER A 133 -12.51 7.29 -39.27
C SER A 133 -12.37 6.13 -40.27
N GLY A 134 -12.05 6.41 -41.55
CA GLY A 134 -11.75 5.35 -42.53
C GLY A 134 -10.46 4.57 -42.25
N GLN A 135 -9.43 5.21 -41.68
CA GLN A 135 -8.20 4.53 -41.24
C GLN A 135 -8.46 3.69 -39.98
N LEU A 136 -9.30 4.18 -39.07
CA LEU A 136 -9.71 3.45 -37.86
C LEU A 136 -10.53 2.21 -38.19
N GLN A 137 -11.44 2.30 -39.16
CA GLN A 137 -12.19 1.13 -39.65
C GLN A 137 -11.24 0.07 -40.22
N LYS A 138 -10.27 0.47 -41.05
CA LYS A 138 -9.27 -0.46 -41.60
C LYS A 138 -8.45 -1.14 -40.50
N LEU A 139 -8.02 -0.39 -39.48
CA LEU A 139 -7.32 -0.95 -38.33
C LEU A 139 -8.21 -1.91 -37.54
N SER A 140 -9.49 -1.60 -37.32
CA SER A 140 -10.45 -2.51 -36.67
C SER A 140 -10.67 -3.80 -37.46
N GLU A 141 -10.70 -3.73 -38.79
CA GLU A 141 -10.77 -4.91 -39.66
C GLU A 141 -9.48 -5.75 -39.57
N GLN A 142 -8.31 -5.12 -39.55
CA GLN A 142 -7.03 -5.79 -39.32
C GLN A 142 -6.97 -6.43 -37.93
N ASP A 143 -7.44 -5.76 -36.88
CA ASP A 143 -7.50 -6.31 -35.52
C ASP A 143 -8.37 -7.59 -35.48
N ARG A 144 -9.49 -7.60 -36.21
CA ARG A 144 -10.36 -8.78 -36.36
C ARG A 144 -9.67 -9.92 -37.12
N GLN A 145 -8.93 -9.60 -38.18
CA GLN A 145 -8.13 -10.60 -38.91
C GLN A 145 -7.04 -11.20 -38.00
N VAL A 146 -6.40 -10.39 -37.15
CA VAL A 146 -5.44 -10.90 -36.16
C VAL A 146 -6.13 -11.85 -35.19
N ARG A 147 -7.30 -11.51 -34.64
CA ARG A 147 -8.02 -12.42 -33.73
C ARG A 147 -8.34 -13.77 -34.38
N GLN A 148 -8.84 -13.77 -35.61
CA GLN A 148 -9.11 -15.00 -36.36
C GLN A 148 -7.83 -15.81 -36.63
N LEU A 149 -6.72 -15.13 -36.95
CA LEU A 149 -5.43 -15.77 -37.11
C LEU A 149 -4.99 -16.44 -35.80
N LEU A 150 -5.06 -15.74 -34.66
CA LEU A 150 -4.65 -16.28 -33.36
C LEU A 150 -5.47 -17.49 -32.95
N GLU A 151 -6.78 -17.48 -33.18
CA GLU A 151 -7.63 -18.64 -32.91
C GLU A 151 -7.26 -19.85 -33.80
N SER A 152 -7.01 -19.62 -35.10
CA SER A 152 -6.59 -20.68 -36.03
C SER A 152 -5.20 -21.23 -35.72
N GLU A 153 -4.27 -20.38 -35.25
CA GLU A 153 -2.92 -20.76 -34.87
C GLU A 153 -2.92 -21.50 -33.53
N ALA A 154 -3.74 -21.09 -32.56
CA ALA A 154 -3.92 -21.82 -31.31
C ALA A 154 -4.45 -23.24 -31.56
N GLU A 155 -5.43 -23.39 -32.48
CA GLU A 155 -5.93 -24.70 -32.91
C GLU A 155 -4.84 -25.53 -33.61
N ARG A 156 -4.05 -24.92 -34.50
CA ARG A 156 -2.94 -25.59 -35.21
C ARG A 156 -1.89 -26.11 -34.23
N VAL A 157 -1.43 -25.27 -33.31
CA VAL A 157 -0.40 -25.63 -32.31
C VAL A 157 -0.93 -26.73 -31.39
N TYR A 158 -2.20 -26.63 -30.95
CA TYR A 158 -2.86 -27.67 -30.17
C TYR A 158 -2.81 -29.03 -30.89
N GLU A 159 -3.19 -29.06 -32.18
CA GLU A 159 -3.17 -30.28 -32.99
C GLU A 159 -1.75 -30.83 -33.21
N GLN A 160 -0.75 -29.96 -33.36
CA GLN A 160 0.65 -30.37 -33.49
C GLN A 160 1.22 -30.97 -32.20
N ILE A 161 0.88 -30.42 -31.04
CA ILE A 161 1.26 -31.00 -29.74
C ILE A 161 0.57 -32.35 -29.55
N ARG A 162 -0.72 -32.46 -29.92
CA ARG A 162 -1.45 -33.73 -29.88
C ARG A 162 -0.78 -34.82 -30.73
N ARG A 163 -0.29 -34.46 -31.92
CA ARG A 163 0.43 -35.37 -32.85
C ARG A 163 1.90 -35.57 -32.49
N ASN A 164 2.37 -34.97 -31.41
CA ASN A 164 3.74 -35.02 -30.94
C ASN A 164 4.79 -34.48 -31.94
N ALA A 165 4.40 -33.47 -32.74
CA ALA A 165 5.20 -32.98 -33.87
C ALA A 165 6.50 -32.25 -33.46
N TYR A 166 6.61 -31.81 -32.19
CA TYR A 166 7.75 -31.08 -31.66
C TYR A 166 8.81 -31.96 -31.00
N THR A 167 8.71 -33.29 -31.13
CA THR A 167 9.73 -34.19 -30.60
C THR A 167 10.55 -34.81 -31.72
N VAL A 168 11.88 -34.81 -31.55
CA VAL A 168 12.82 -35.50 -32.42
C VAL A 168 13.67 -36.39 -31.50
N ASN A 169 13.69 -37.70 -31.75
CA ASN A 169 14.42 -38.68 -30.94
C ASN A 169 14.05 -38.66 -29.43
N GLY A 170 12.78 -38.42 -29.09
CA GLY A 170 12.29 -38.41 -27.70
C GLY A 170 12.70 -37.19 -26.88
N LYS A 171 13.31 -36.17 -27.50
CA LYS A 171 13.58 -34.86 -26.90
C LYS A 171 12.77 -33.78 -27.62
N VAL A 172 12.33 -32.77 -26.87
CA VAL A 172 11.64 -31.61 -27.45
C VAL A 172 12.63 -30.79 -28.26
N ASP A 173 12.23 -30.46 -29.48
CA ASP A 173 12.96 -29.61 -30.40
C ASP A 173 12.56 -28.14 -30.15
N LEU A 174 13.40 -27.46 -29.35
CA LEU A 174 13.20 -26.06 -29.01
C LEU A 174 13.34 -25.12 -30.21
N GLU A 175 14.10 -25.52 -31.24
CA GLU A 175 14.28 -24.70 -32.44
C GLU A 175 12.98 -24.61 -33.23
N LYS A 176 12.26 -25.72 -33.36
CA LYS A 176 10.93 -25.73 -33.98
C LYS A 176 9.93 -24.84 -33.25
N ILE A 177 9.86 -24.92 -31.91
CA ILE A 177 8.94 -24.08 -31.12
C ILE A 177 9.28 -22.60 -31.27
N ARG A 178 10.58 -22.26 -31.23
CA ARG A 178 11.07 -20.90 -31.47
C ARG A 178 10.66 -20.40 -32.86
N ASP A 179 10.89 -21.20 -33.90
CA ASP A 179 10.62 -20.82 -35.28
C ASP A 179 9.11 -20.63 -35.53
N GLU A 180 8.25 -21.40 -34.87
CA GLU A 180 6.81 -21.16 -34.93
C GLU A 180 6.40 -19.85 -34.25
N GLY A 181 7.02 -19.52 -33.10
CA GLY A 181 6.83 -18.21 -32.47
C GLY A 181 7.22 -17.06 -33.41
N PHE A 182 8.35 -17.17 -34.10
CA PHE A 182 8.76 -16.18 -35.10
C PHE A 182 7.80 -16.10 -36.29
N GLN A 183 7.31 -17.24 -36.79
CA GLN A 183 6.32 -17.27 -37.86
C GLN A 183 5.01 -16.59 -37.45
N LEU A 184 4.54 -16.83 -36.21
CA LEU A 184 3.35 -16.17 -35.68
C LEU A 184 3.54 -14.64 -35.64
N ILE A 185 4.68 -14.18 -35.11
CA ILE A 185 5.04 -12.76 -35.07
C ILE A 185 5.01 -12.16 -36.49
N GLN A 186 5.61 -12.84 -37.47
CA GLN A 186 5.67 -12.37 -38.85
C GLN A 186 4.28 -12.30 -39.50
N LYS A 187 3.42 -13.32 -39.30
CA LYS A 187 2.05 -13.32 -39.82
C LYS A 187 1.22 -12.18 -39.25
N VAL A 188 1.31 -11.92 -37.93
CA VAL A 188 0.61 -10.79 -37.30
C VAL A 188 1.12 -9.45 -37.83
N ALA A 189 2.43 -9.31 -37.99
CA ALA A 189 3.01 -8.06 -38.52
C ALA A 189 2.61 -7.78 -39.98
N GLN A 190 2.50 -8.83 -40.81
CA GLN A 190 2.06 -8.72 -42.20
C GLN A 190 0.59 -8.29 -42.35
N ILE A 191 -0.27 -8.55 -41.36
CA ILE A 191 -1.66 -8.06 -41.38
C ILE A 191 -1.70 -6.53 -41.35
N TYR A 192 -0.86 -5.90 -40.51
CA TYR A 192 -0.79 -4.44 -40.41
C TYR A 192 0.05 -3.82 -41.54
N ASN A 193 1.13 -4.47 -41.96
CA ASN A 193 2.04 -4.02 -43.02
C ASN A 193 2.16 -5.05 -44.18
N PRO A 194 1.15 -5.17 -45.05
CA PRO A 194 1.11 -6.20 -46.10
C PRO A 194 2.18 -6.02 -47.20
N ASN A 195 2.74 -4.82 -47.34
CA ASN A 195 3.74 -4.52 -48.37
C ASN A 195 5.19 -4.78 -47.91
N SER A 196 5.41 -5.08 -46.63
CA SER A 196 6.74 -5.28 -46.07
C SER A 196 7.20 -6.73 -46.26
N ARG A 197 8.41 -6.94 -46.78
CA ARG A 197 9.00 -8.27 -46.93
C ARG A 197 9.44 -8.85 -45.59
N ASN A 198 9.94 -8.01 -44.68
CA ASN A 198 10.41 -8.39 -43.35
C ASN A 198 10.06 -7.29 -42.33
N PRO A 199 8.82 -7.29 -41.79
CA PRO A 199 8.34 -6.26 -40.86
C PRO A 199 9.22 -6.09 -39.60
N LEU A 200 9.85 -7.18 -39.16
CA LEU A 200 10.71 -7.20 -37.96
C LEU A 200 12.02 -6.42 -38.12
N LEU A 201 12.50 -6.23 -39.35
CA LEU A 201 13.72 -5.44 -39.62
C LEU A 201 13.42 -3.94 -39.75
N GLU A 202 12.15 -3.59 -39.94
CA GLU A 202 11.68 -2.20 -40.08
C GLU A 202 11.24 -1.61 -38.73
N THR A 203 11.08 -2.44 -37.70
CA THR A 203 10.69 -2.03 -36.35
C THR A 203 11.91 -1.66 -35.49
N SER A 204 11.71 -0.70 -34.58
CA SER A 204 12.79 -0.30 -33.67
C SER A 204 13.15 -1.42 -32.69
N PHE A 205 14.45 -1.57 -32.41
CA PHE A 205 14.93 -2.56 -31.46
C PHE A 205 14.36 -2.35 -30.04
N ASP A 206 14.16 -1.09 -29.63
CA ASP A 206 13.56 -0.74 -28.35
C ASP A 206 12.12 -1.30 -28.22
N GLN A 207 11.28 -1.12 -29.23
CA GLN A 207 9.91 -1.67 -29.22
C GLN A 207 9.90 -3.20 -29.19
N LEU A 208 10.80 -3.85 -29.93
CA LEU A 208 10.93 -5.30 -29.92
C LEU A 208 11.41 -5.83 -28.55
N ALA A 209 12.39 -5.16 -27.93
CA ALA A 209 12.90 -5.54 -26.61
C ALA A 209 11.83 -5.37 -25.51
N ARG A 210 11.06 -4.28 -25.54
CA ARG A 210 9.94 -4.06 -24.60
C ARG A 210 8.85 -5.11 -24.77
N ALA A 211 8.44 -5.39 -26.01
CA ALA A 211 7.44 -6.42 -26.28
C ALA A 211 7.92 -7.81 -25.84
N ALA A 212 9.19 -8.17 -26.10
CA ALA A 212 9.77 -9.42 -25.63
C ALA A 212 9.75 -9.51 -24.09
N SER A 213 10.10 -8.43 -23.39
CA SER A 213 10.03 -8.38 -21.92
C SER A 213 8.61 -8.61 -21.39
N ARG A 214 7.59 -8.00 -22.00
CA ARG A 214 6.18 -8.21 -21.64
C ARG A 214 5.70 -9.63 -21.91
N ILE A 215 6.03 -10.18 -23.07
CA ILE A 215 5.71 -11.56 -23.41
C ILE A 215 6.30 -12.49 -22.35
N CYS A 216 7.57 -12.31 -21.97
CA CYS A 216 8.20 -13.12 -20.91
C CYS A 216 7.45 -13.01 -19.56
N LEU A 217 7.07 -11.81 -19.14
CA LEU A 217 6.31 -11.59 -17.90
C LEU A 217 4.93 -12.25 -17.94
N HIS A 218 4.17 -12.07 -19.03
CA HIS A 218 2.86 -12.71 -19.19
C HIS A 218 2.97 -14.24 -19.20
N ILE A 219 4.01 -14.80 -19.84
CA ILE A 219 4.26 -16.24 -19.82
C ILE A 219 4.55 -16.73 -18.40
N LEU A 220 5.34 -16.00 -17.61
CA LEU A 220 5.59 -16.35 -16.20
C LEU A 220 4.29 -16.38 -15.39
N VAL A 221 3.45 -15.34 -15.52
CA VAL A 221 2.15 -15.28 -14.84
C VAL A 221 1.25 -16.44 -15.27
N LEU A 222 1.20 -16.78 -16.55
CA LEU A 222 0.44 -17.93 -17.05
C LEU A 222 0.94 -19.26 -16.47
N LEU A 223 2.26 -19.43 -16.32
CA LEU A 223 2.85 -20.63 -15.73
C LEU A 223 2.57 -20.73 -14.22
N GLU A 224 2.53 -19.61 -13.50
CA GLU A 224 2.14 -19.55 -12.08
C GLU A 224 0.66 -19.85 -11.84
N GLN A 225 -0.19 -19.64 -12.85
CA GLN A 225 -1.62 -19.95 -12.75
C GLN A 225 -1.91 -21.46 -12.84
N LEU A 226 -0.96 -22.28 -13.31
CA LEU A 226 -1.13 -23.73 -13.36
C LEU A 226 -1.15 -24.33 -11.94
N PRO A 227 -2.06 -25.28 -11.64
CA PRO A 227 -2.23 -25.86 -10.30
C PRO A 227 -1.07 -26.77 -9.85
N VAL A 228 -0.14 -27.06 -10.76
CA VAL A 228 1.07 -27.84 -10.51
C VAL A 228 2.26 -26.87 -10.55
N SER A 229 3.32 -27.10 -9.78
CA SER A 229 4.54 -26.27 -9.77
C SER A 229 5.40 -26.45 -11.03
N VAL A 230 4.79 -26.20 -12.20
CA VAL A 230 5.37 -26.35 -13.53
C VAL A 230 6.49 -25.34 -13.78
N GLN A 231 6.56 -24.27 -12.99
CA GLN A 231 7.65 -23.28 -13.00
C GLN A 231 9.05 -23.88 -12.80
N HIS A 232 9.16 -25.06 -12.19
CA HIS A 232 10.43 -25.77 -11.99
C HIS A 232 10.67 -26.89 -13.01
N TYR A 233 9.80 -27.03 -14.00
CA TYR A 233 9.91 -28.09 -15.00
C TYR A 233 10.88 -27.69 -16.10
N ASN A 234 11.70 -28.63 -16.56
CA ASN A 234 12.44 -28.44 -17.80
C ASN A 234 11.48 -28.53 -19.00
N ALA A 235 11.89 -28.01 -20.16
CA ALA A 235 11.04 -27.96 -21.36
C ALA A 235 10.45 -29.33 -21.76
N ASN A 236 11.21 -30.41 -21.57
CA ASN A 236 10.72 -31.78 -21.84
C ASN A 236 9.58 -32.20 -20.91
N LYS A 237 9.67 -31.87 -19.61
CA LYS A 237 8.61 -32.17 -18.62
C LYS A 237 7.37 -31.31 -18.83
N LEU A 238 7.55 -30.01 -19.13
CA LEU A 238 6.45 -29.09 -19.44
C LEU A 238 5.70 -29.55 -20.70
N TYR A 239 6.42 -29.85 -21.78
CA TYR A 239 5.82 -30.34 -23.02
C TYR A 239 5.12 -31.70 -22.81
N GLY A 240 5.75 -32.64 -22.11
CA GLY A 240 5.13 -33.93 -21.79
C GLY A 240 3.88 -33.80 -20.92
N TYR A 241 3.83 -32.81 -20.03
CA TYR A 241 2.65 -32.45 -19.25
C TYR A 241 1.53 -31.91 -20.16
N MET A 242 1.83 -30.93 -21.02
CA MET A 242 0.88 -30.38 -21.99
C MET A 242 0.35 -31.44 -22.96
N GLN A 243 1.22 -32.31 -23.47
CA GLN A 243 0.84 -33.40 -24.38
C GLN A 243 -0.14 -34.38 -23.70
N LYS A 244 0.10 -34.75 -22.44
CA LYS A 244 -0.80 -35.64 -21.69
C LYS A 244 -2.16 -34.99 -21.45
N ALA A 245 -2.19 -33.71 -21.08
CA ALA A 245 -3.41 -32.95 -20.87
C ALA A 245 -4.22 -32.76 -22.17
N ILE A 246 -3.53 -32.57 -23.31
CA ILE A 246 -4.17 -32.44 -24.62
C ILE A 246 -4.68 -33.79 -25.13
N ALA A 247 -3.93 -34.87 -24.90
CA ALA A 247 -4.31 -36.22 -25.30
C ALA A 247 -5.51 -36.76 -24.52
N SER A 248 -5.70 -36.38 -23.25
CA SER A 248 -6.85 -36.77 -22.45
C SER A 248 -8.16 -36.10 -22.88
N TYR A 249 -8.10 -34.87 -23.39
CA TYR A 249 -9.29 -34.07 -23.74
C TYR A 249 -9.79 -34.28 -25.19
N GLY A 250 -8.89 -34.61 -26.12
CA GLY A 250 -9.25 -34.96 -27.50
C GLY A 250 -9.20 -33.79 -28.49
N VAL A 251 -10.32 -33.46 -29.16
CA VAL A 251 -10.39 -32.47 -30.25
C VAL A 251 -10.64 -31.05 -29.70
N TYR A 252 -9.90 -30.06 -30.20
CA TYR A 252 -9.91 -28.64 -29.77
C TYR A 252 -11.31 -28.02 -29.65
N GLN A 253 -12.22 -28.34 -30.58
CA GLN A 253 -13.61 -27.87 -30.59
C GLN A 253 -14.41 -28.20 -29.33
N LYS A 254 -14.04 -29.25 -28.58
CA LYS A 254 -14.70 -29.58 -27.29
C LYS A 254 -14.23 -28.69 -26.13
N ALA A 255 -13.08 -28.03 -26.26
CA ALA A 255 -12.50 -27.12 -25.27
C ALA A 255 -12.82 -25.64 -25.55
N SER A 256 -12.98 -25.27 -26.83
CA SER A 256 -13.27 -23.90 -27.30
C SER A 256 -14.39 -23.15 -26.53
N PRO A 257 -15.56 -23.75 -26.22
CA PRO A 257 -16.63 -23.05 -25.49
C PRO A 257 -16.25 -22.59 -24.08
N TRP A 258 -15.19 -23.13 -23.49
CA TRP A 258 -14.81 -22.89 -22.09
C TRP A 258 -13.67 -21.87 -21.92
N PHE A 259 -12.95 -21.52 -22.98
CA PHE A 259 -11.86 -20.52 -22.92
C PHE A 259 -12.37 -19.13 -22.50
N SER A 260 -13.59 -18.78 -22.91
CA SER A 260 -14.25 -17.52 -22.52
C SER A 260 -14.66 -17.45 -21.05
N TYR A 261 -14.83 -18.60 -20.38
CA TYR A 261 -15.29 -18.69 -18.98
C TYR A 261 -14.13 -18.85 -17.98
N LEU A 262 -13.04 -19.54 -18.35
CA LEU A 262 -11.92 -19.82 -17.45
C LEU A 262 -11.01 -18.61 -17.20
N SER A 263 -10.76 -17.78 -18.22
CA SER A 263 -10.05 -16.49 -18.07
C SER A 263 -10.80 -15.52 -17.15
N ARG A 264 -12.14 -15.58 -17.12
CA ARG A 264 -13.00 -14.74 -16.27
C ARG A 264 -13.15 -15.29 -14.84
N GLY A 265 -13.21 -16.62 -14.68
CA GLY A 265 -13.53 -17.28 -13.41
C GLY A 265 -12.41 -17.28 -12.37
N LEU A 266 -11.13 -17.28 -12.78
CA LEU A 266 -10.00 -17.38 -11.85
C LEU A 266 -9.61 -16.04 -11.21
N TYR A 267 -9.70 -14.93 -11.97
CA TYR A 267 -9.48 -13.59 -11.41
C TYR A 267 -10.65 -13.15 -10.52
N ALA A 268 -11.88 -13.46 -10.93
CA ALA A 268 -13.05 -13.30 -10.05
C ALA A 268 -12.93 -14.17 -8.79
N GLY A 269 -12.43 -15.40 -8.89
CA GLY A 269 -12.18 -16.28 -7.74
C GLY A 269 -11.12 -15.74 -6.78
N ARG A 270 -9.98 -15.23 -7.29
CA ARG A 270 -8.93 -14.61 -6.46
C ARG A 270 -9.39 -13.29 -5.82
N LEU A 271 -10.15 -12.45 -6.52
CA LEU A 271 -10.63 -11.17 -5.98
C LEU A 271 -11.84 -11.34 -5.04
N LEU A 272 -12.77 -12.25 -5.34
CA LEU A 272 -13.83 -12.62 -4.40
C LEU A 272 -13.27 -13.25 -3.12
N SER A 273 -12.15 -13.98 -3.22
CA SER A 273 -11.41 -14.49 -2.06
C SER A 273 -10.66 -13.40 -1.27
N ALA A 274 -10.26 -12.30 -1.91
CA ALA A 274 -9.63 -11.16 -1.22
C ALA A 274 -10.66 -10.25 -0.51
N SER A 275 -11.91 -10.24 -1.00
CA SER A 275 -12.95 -9.33 -0.49
C SER A 275 -13.70 -9.82 0.77
N ASN A 276 -13.57 -11.10 1.17
CA ASN A 276 -14.22 -11.62 2.37
C ASN A 276 -13.53 -12.91 2.91
N PRO A 277 -13.08 -12.99 4.17
CA PRO A 277 -12.47 -14.20 4.73
C PRO A 277 -13.41 -15.43 4.76
N ALA A 278 -14.74 -15.23 4.72
CA ALA A 278 -15.70 -16.33 4.65
C ALA A 278 -15.76 -17.00 3.26
N THR A 279 -15.51 -16.24 2.18
CA THR A 279 -15.48 -16.80 0.81
C THR A 279 -14.20 -17.57 0.55
N LEU A 280 -13.07 -17.19 1.18
CA LEU A 280 -11.86 -18.02 1.28
C LEU A 280 -12.18 -19.38 1.91
N GLY A 281 -12.90 -19.38 3.02
CA GLY A 281 -13.34 -20.60 3.70
C GLY A 281 -14.22 -21.48 2.82
N ALA A 282 -15.17 -20.90 2.08
CA ALA A 282 -16.09 -21.64 1.22
C ALA A 282 -15.44 -22.23 -0.04
N TRP A 283 -14.57 -21.46 -0.73
CA TRP A 283 -13.81 -21.96 -1.89
C TRP A 283 -12.82 -23.06 -1.49
N TRP A 284 -12.09 -22.84 -0.39
CA TRP A 284 -11.17 -23.83 0.16
C TRP A 284 -11.91 -25.09 0.64
N LEU A 285 -13.04 -24.96 1.35
CA LEU A 285 -13.88 -26.09 1.76
C LEU A 285 -14.45 -26.87 0.57
N ALA A 286 -14.84 -26.20 -0.52
CA ALA A 286 -15.30 -26.86 -1.74
C ALA A 286 -14.18 -27.69 -2.40
N THR A 287 -12.92 -27.22 -2.35
CA THR A 287 -11.77 -27.96 -2.86
C THR A 287 -11.32 -29.10 -1.95
N GLU A 288 -11.49 -29.00 -0.63
CA GLU A 288 -11.04 -30.02 0.32
C GLU A 288 -12.08 -31.11 0.61
N LEU A 289 -13.37 -30.78 0.66
CA LEU A 289 -14.43 -31.76 0.94
C LEU A 289 -14.73 -32.67 -0.28
N GLY A 290 -14.22 -32.34 -1.46
CA GLY A 290 -14.32 -33.19 -2.67
C GLY A 290 -13.38 -34.40 -2.71
N LYS A 291 -12.43 -34.54 -1.77
CA LYS A 291 -11.31 -35.51 -1.85
C LYS A 291 -11.67 -37.00 -1.95
N ARG A 292 -12.93 -37.42 -1.79
CA ARG A 292 -13.35 -38.83 -1.98
C ARG A 292 -14.03 -39.15 -3.33
N GLY A 293 -14.27 -38.15 -4.19
CA GLY A 293 -14.76 -38.34 -5.57
C GLY A 293 -13.95 -37.63 -6.66
N ALA A 294 -12.87 -36.94 -6.28
CA ALA A 294 -12.28 -35.86 -7.08
C ALA A 294 -11.12 -36.22 -8.02
N GLN A 295 -10.66 -37.46 -8.14
CA GLN A 295 -9.50 -37.74 -9.01
C GLN A 295 -9.81 -37.43 -10.49
N LYS A 296 -11.01 -37.81 -10.97
CA LYS A 296 -11.49 -37.47 -12.32
C LYS A 296 -11.89 -36.00 -12.52
N VAL A 297 -12.26 -35.29 -11.45
CA VAL A 297 -12.65 -33.87 -11.53
C VAL A 297 -11.40 -32.99 -11.53
N ILE A 298 -10.40 -33.34 -10.71
CA ILE A 298 -9.10 -32.68 -10.66
C ILE A 298 -8.35 -32.89 -11.98
N GLU A 299 -8.29 -34.12 -12.51
CA GLU A 299 -7.70 -34.39 -13.83
C GLU A 299 -8.41 -33.57 -14.92
N ASN A 300 -9.74 -33.52 -14.94
CA ASN A 300 -10.48 -32.71 -15.91
C ASN A 300 -10.24 -31.19 -15.78
N VAL A 301 -10.10 -30.65 -14.57
CA VAL A 301 -9.84 -29.21 -14.37
C VAL A 301 -8.40 -28.85 -14.71
N VAL A 302 -7.44 -29.69 -14.31
CA VAL A 302 -6.01 -29.53 -14.61
C VAL A 302 -5.76 -29.62 -16.12
N ASP A 303 -6.38 -30.59 -16.79
CA ASP A 303 -6.26 -30.75 -18.24
C ASP A 303 -6.90 -29.59 -19.00
N ARG A 304 -8.06 -29.09 -18.55
CA ARG A 304 -8.69 -27.87 -19.11
C ARG A 304 -7.81 -26.64 -18.99
N GLN A 305 -7.12 -26.48 -17.87
CA GLN A 305 -6.30 -25.31 -17.61
C GLN A 305 -5.01 -25.31 -18.43
N ALA A 306 -4.41 -26.48 -18.66
CA ALA A 306 -3.26 -26.62 -19.56
C ALA A 306 -3.62 -26.24 -21.02
N ILE A 307 -4.84 -26.55 -21.47
CA ILE A 307 -5.32 -26.19 -22.80
C ILE A 307 -5.59 -24.68 -22.90
N ALA A 308 -6.24 -24.08 -21.90
CA ALA A 308 -6.44 -22.63 -21.84
C ALA A 308 -5.10 -21.87 -21.84
N THR A 309 -4.11 -22.36 -21.08
CA THR A 309 -2.76 -21.79 -21.03
C THR A 309 -2.08 -21.77 -22.40
N LEU A 310 -2.30 -22.79 -23.23
CA LEU A 310 -1.76 -22.85 -24.59
C LEU A 310 -2.39 -21.79 -25.50
N HIS A 311 -3.71 -21.68 -25.47
CA HIS A 311 -4.45 -20.65 -26.19
C HIS A 311 -4.00 -19.25 -25.76
N ASP A 312 -3.86 -19.03 -24.45
CA ASP A 312 -3.44 -17.77 -23.87
C ASP A 312 -1.99 -17.43 -24.23
N LEU A 313 -1.09 -18.43 -24.32
CA LEU A 313 0.28 -18.25 -24.78
C LEU A 313 0.34 -17.68 -26.21
N VAL A 314 -0.38 -18.30 -27.14
CA VAL A 314 -0.46 -17.86 -28.55
C VAL A 314 -1.09 -16.46 -28.63
N THR A 315 -2.14 -16.24 -27.83
CA THR A 315 -2.86 -14.97 -27.78
C THR A 315 -1.98 -13.84 -27.24
N VAL A 316 -1.23 -14.07 -26.17
CA VAL A 316 -0.30 -13.08 -25.57
C VAL A 316 0.75 -12.64 -26.59
N ILE A 317 1.41 -13.59 -27.26
CA ILE A 317 2.41 -13.27 -28.29
C ILE A 317 1.77 -12.43 -29.41
N GLY A 318 0.60 -12.87 -29.89
CA GLY A 318 -0.14 -12.17 -30.94
C GLY A 318 -0.56 -10.75 -30.58
N VAL A 319 -1.08 -10.56 -29.36
CA VAL A 319 -1.59 -9.28 -28.85
C VAL A 319 -0.44 -8.28 -28.66
N GLU A 320 0.70 -8.71 -28.13
CA GLU A 320 1.87 -7.82 -27.94
C GLU A 320 2.45 -7.38 -29.28
N VAL A 321 2.55 -8.29 -30.25
CA VAL A 321 3.00 -7.97 -31.61
C VAL A 321 2.01 -7.02 -32.29
N ALA A 322 0.70 -7.26 -32.15
CA ALA A 322 -0.32 -6.36 -32.65
C ALA A 322 -0.25 -4.96 -31.98
N GLY A 323 0.18 -4.87 -30.73
CA GLY A 323 0.45 -3.61 -30.05
C GLY A 323 1.57 -2.79 -30.69
N ILE A 324 2.59 -3.44 -31.25
CA ILE A 324 3.73 -2.78 -31.93
C ILE A 324 3.28 -2.20 -33.29
N TYR A 325 2.64 -3.03 -34.13
CA TYR A 325 2.33 -2.65 -35.51
C TYR A 325 0.97 -1.95 -35.66
N GLY A 326 0.01 -2.27 -34.80
CA GLY A 326 -1.35 -1.74 -34.81
C GLY A 326 -1.55 -0.65 -33.76
N THR A 327 -0.74 0.41 -33.77
CA THR A 327 -0.76 1.53 -32.78
C THR A 327 -2.16 1.82 -32.23
N GLY A 328 -2.33 1.66 -30.91
CA GLY A 328 -3.63 1.78 -30.24
C GLY A 328 -4.48 0.49 -30.21
N PHE A 329 -3.88 -0.68 -30.49
CA PHE A 329 -4.59 -1.98 -30.56
C PHE A 329 -5.37 -2.31 -29.29
N ARG A 330 -4.80 -2.00 -28.12
CA ARG A 330 -5.45 -2.21 -26.82
C ARG A 330 -6.69 -1.32 -26.69
N GLN A 331 -6.57 -0.04 -27.09
CA GLN A 331 -7.59 1.01 -26.98
C GLN A 331 -8.80 0.82 -27.90
N ARG A 332 -8.63 0.11 -29.03
CA ARG A 332 -9.74 -0.23 -29.94
C ARG A 332 -10.56 -1.44 -29.49
N ASP A 333 -10.21 -2.08 -28.37
CA ASP A 333 -10.97 -3.22 -27.86
C ASP A 333 -12.31 -2.78 -27.28
N ALA A 334 -13.38 -3.53 -27.56
CA ALA A 334 -14.70 -3.26 -27.03
C ALA A 334 -14.76 -3.28 -25.50
N GLY A 335 -13.99 -4.16 -24.84
CA GLY A 335 -13.89 -4.19 -23.38
C GLY A 335 -13.20 -2.96 -22.81
N TRP A 336 -12.20 -2.43 -23.52
CA TRP A 336 -11.56 -1.18 -23.11
C TRP A 336 -12.52 0.00 -23.33
N ILE A 337 -13.13 0.14 -24.50
CA ILE A 337 -14.10 1.23 -24.77
C ILE A 337 -15.27 1.19 -23.77
N MET A 338 -15.78 0.00 -23.43
CA MET A 338 -16.81 -0.15 -22.39
C MET A 338 -16.32 0.31 -21.00
N GLY A 339 -15.08 -0.02 -20.64
CA GLY A 339 -14.46 0.42 -19.40
C GLY A 339 -14.31 1.94 -19.33
N THR A 340 -13.78 2.58 -20.38
CA THR A 340 -13.68 4.05 -20.44
C THR A 340 -15.06 4.68 -20.30
N GLU A 341 -16.05 4.21 -21.05
CA GLU A 341 -17.39 4.82 -21.07
C GLU A 341 -18.13 4.65 -19.75
N LEU A 342 -17.89 3.54 -19.03
CA LEU A 342 -18.42 3.35 -17.68
C LEU A 342 -17.81 4.34 -16.69
N VAL A 343 -16.49 4.55 -16.76
CA VAL A 343 -15.81 5.56 -15.92
C VAL A 343 -16.28 6.95 -16.24
N GLU A 344 -16.49 7.25 -17.52
CA GLU A 344 -17.00 8.55 -17.97
C GLU A 344 -18.45 8.77 -17.57
N LEU A 345 -19.28 7.73 -17.63
CA LEU A 345 -20.62 7.77 -17.09
C LEU A 345 -20.58 8.13 -15.60
N ILE A 346 -19.81 7.39 -14.80
CA ILE A 346 -19.69 7.68 -13.35
C ILE A 346 -19.11 9.08 -13.13
N HIS A 347 -18.14 9.51 -13.93
CA HIS A 347 -17.55 10.86 -13.87
C HIS A 347 -18.51 11.97 -14.33
N CYS A 348 -19.53 11.69 -15.14
CA CYS A 348 -20.50 12.71 -15.55
C CYS A 348 -21.50 13.07 -14.45
N PHE A 349 -21.67 12.19 -13.46
CA PHE A 349 -22.67 12.32 -12.39
C PHE A 349 -22.00 12.45 -11.02
N PRO A 350 -22.74 12.87 -9.98
CA PRO A 350 -22.22 12.88 -8.62
C PRO A 350 -21.77 11.47 -8.23
N MET A 351 -20.62 11.37 -7.58
CA MET A 351 -20.17 10.08 -7.07
C MET A 351 -21.20 9.58 -6.03
N SER A 352 -21.35 8.27 -5.91
CA SER A 352 -22.07 7.62 -4.83
C SER A 352 -21.31 6.35 -4.46
N GLY A 353 -21.36 5.92 -3.20
CA GLY A 353 -20.74 4.67 -2.77
C GLY A 353 -21.22 3.47 -3.60
N GLU A 354 -22.51 3.47 -3.99
CA GLU A 354 -23.08 2.44 -4.86
C GLU A 354 -22.54 2.48 -6.30
N SER A 355 -22.47 3.66 -6.93
CA SER A 355 -21.95 3.80 -8.30
C SER A 355 -20.48 3.41 -8.37
N LEU A 356 -19.67 3.80 -7.38
CA LEU A 356 -18.26 3.43 -7.29
C LEU A 356 -18.09 1.92 -7.07
N LYS A 357 -18.81 1.34 -6.10
CA LYS A 357 -18.74 -0.10 -5.79
C LYS A 357 -19.10 -0.95 -7.00
N HIS A 358 -20.23 -0.64 -7.65
CA HIS A 358 -20.65 -1.39 -8.83
C HIS A 358 -19.74 -1.10 -10.04
N GLY A 359 -19.26 0.14 -10.19
CA GLY A 359 -18.26 0.49 -11.21
C GLY A 359 -16.99 -0.34 -11.10
N LEU A 360 -16.43 -0.47 -9.89
CA LEU A 360 -15.27 -1.32 -9.60
C LEU A 360 -15.55 -2.79 -9.91
N GLN A 361 -16.72 -3.32 -9.54
CA GLN A 361 -17.11 -4.70 -9.85
C GLN A 361 -17.20 -4.95 -11.36
N GLN A 362 -17.75 -4.00 -12.12
CA GLN A 362 -17.88 -4.13 -13.57
C GLN A 362 -16.51 -4.05 -14.26
N ILE A 363 -15.64 -3.12 -13.85
CA ILE A 363 -14.26 -3.05 -14.37
C ILE A 363 -13.48 -4.32 -14.01
N THR A 364 -13.73 -4.91 -12.84
CA THR A 364 -13.12 -6.20 -12.48
C THR A 364 -13.55 -7.32 -13.43
N ALA A 365 -14.82 -7.34 -13.82
CA ALA A 365 -15.38 -8.37 -14.70
C ALA A 365 -15.02 -8.17 -16.18
N LEU A 366 -14.53 -6.99 -16.57
CA LEU A 366 -14.19 -6.67 -17.95
C LEU A 366 -13.01 -7.53 -18.46
N PRO A 367 -13.14 -8.16 -19.64
CA PRO A 367 -12.05 -8.87 -20.29
C PRO A 367 -11.11 -7.87 -20.98
N LEU A 368 -10.23 -7.23 -20.20
CA LEU A 368 -9.21 -6.32 -20.72
C LEU A 368 -8.00 -7.09 -21.23
N ARG A 369 -7.34 -6.56 -22.26
CA ARG A 369 -6.13 -7.18 -22.86
C ARG A 369 -4.87 -6.92 -22.04
N SER A 370 -4.91 -5.95 -21.13
CA SER A 370 -3.81 -5.60 -20.24
C SER A 370 -4.34 -5.29 -18.85
N GLU A 371 -3.65 -5.79 -17.82
CA GLU A 371 -3.98 -5.46 -16.43
C GLU A 371 -3.59 -4.02 -16.07
N TYR A 372 -2.65 -3.40 -16.80
CA TYR A 372 -2.33 -1.99 -16.66
C TYR A 372 -3.52 -1.08 -17.02
N ASP A 373 -4.31 -1.45 -18.03
CA ASP A 373 -5.54 -0.74 -18.40
C ASP A 373 -6.58 -0.84 -17.28
N ARG A 374 -6.63 -1.97 -16.56
CA ARG A 374 -7.53 -2.16 -15.40
C ARG A 374 -7.13 -1.25 -14.24
N ILE A 375 -5.84 -1.20 -13.91
CA ILE A 375 -5.29 -0.34 -12.85
C ILE A 375 -5.58 1.13 -13.16
N TYR A 376 -5.40 1.54 -14.43
CA TYR A 376 -5.76 2.87 -14.90
C TYR A 376 -7.22 3.20 -14.62
N LEU A 377 -8.11 2.30 -15.03
CA LEU A 377 -9.54 2.49 -14.83
C LEU A 377 -9.95 2.58 -13.36
N TYR A 378 -9.35 1.75 -12.51
CA TYR A 378 -9.55 1.86 -11.06
C TYR A 378 -9.08 3.19 -10.52
N ARG A 379 -7.95 3.70 -10.98
CA ARG A 379 -7.45 5.01 -10.57
C ARG A 379 -8.40 6.12 -11.02
N CYS A 380 -8.88 6.09 -12.26
CA CYS A 380 -9.86 7.07 -12.75
C CYS A 380 -11.16 7.02 -11.94
N LEU A 381 -11.67 5.84 -11.60
CA LEU A 381 -12.83 5.72 -10.72
C LEU A 381 -12.58 6.24 -9.31
N ALA A 382 -11.47 5.82 -8.69
CA ALA A 382 -11.13 6.20 -7.32
C ALA A 382 -10.86 7.71 -7.19
N GLU A 383 -10.21 8.32 -8.18
CA GLU A 383 -9.96 9.76 -8.22
C GLU A 383 -11.15 10.56 -8.78
N HIS A 384 -12.25 9.90 -9.17
CA HIS A 384 -13.40 10.49 -9.88
C HIS A 384 -13.02 11.31 -11.11
N ARG A 385 -12.03 10.84 -11.86
CA ARG A 385 -11.51 11.52 -13.05
C ARG A 385 -12.01 10.85 -14.31
N SER A 386 -12.17 11.67 -15.35
CA SER A 386 -12.33 11.22 -16.72
C SER A 386 -11.17 10.26 -17.09
N ALA A 387 -11.52 9.16 -17.76
CA ALA A 387 -10.57 8.22 -18.37
C ALA A 387 -10.06 8.71 -19.74
N GLY A 388 -10.56 9.86 -20.22
CA GLY A 388 -10.19 10.45 -21.50
C GLY A 388 -11.06 9.93 -22.64
N LEU A 389 -12.12 10.67 -22.95
CA LEU A 389 -13.14 10.36 -23.98
C LEU A 389 -12.64 10.32 -25.43
N GLN A 390 -11.38 10.65 -25.70
CA GLN A 390 -10.87 10.83 -27.05
C GLN A 390 -10.70 9.52 -27.83
N LEU A 391 -10.90 8.36 -27.18
CA LEU A 391 -10.58 7.05 -27.73
C LEU A 391 -11.74 6.34 -28.46
N ALA A 392 -13.00 6.75 -28.25
CA ALA A 392 -14.14 6.02 -28.80
C ALA A 392 -14.68 6.67 -30.10
N ASP A 393 -14.23 6.17 -31.26
CA ASP A 393 -14.83 6.46 -32.57
C ASP A 393 -15.76 5.29 -32.97
N PRO A 394 -16.99 5.55 -33.48
CA PRO A 394 -17.93 4.51 -33.85
C PRO A 394 -17.39 3.55 -34.92
N ALA A 395 -16.42 3.98 -35.74
CA ALA A 395 -15.77 3.17 -36.76
C ALA A 395 -14.88 2.04 -36.20
N MET A 396 -14.50 2.12 -34.91
CA MET A 396 -13.67 1.09 -34.27
C MET A 396 -14.47 -0.17 -33.92
N LEU A 397 -15.78 -0.03 -33.70
CA LEU A 397 -16.66 -1.07 -33.18
C LEU A 397 -17.65 -1.56 -34.23
N THR A 398 -18.01 -2.84 -34.16
CA THR A 398 -19.16 -3.35 -34.90
C THR A 398 -20.46 -2.77 -34.35
N ARG A 399 -21.53 -2.78 -35.16
CA ARG A 399 -22.84 -2.31 -34.70
C ARG A 399 -23.36 -3.12 -33.50
N GLU A 400 -23.13 -4.43 -33.49
CA GLU A 400 -23.54 -5.31 -32.38
C GLU A 400 -22.81 -4.96 -31.08
N GLU A 401 -21.50 -4.70 -31.14
CA GLU A 401 -20.71 -4.27 -29.98
C GLU A 401 -21.19 -2.90 -29.47
N ARG A 402 -21.47 -1.96 -30.37
CA ARG A 402 -22.01 -0.64 -30.00
C ARG A 402 -23.36 -0.76 -29.29
N GLU A 403 -24.29 -1.54 -29.84
CA GLU A 403 -25.60 -1.77 -29.21
C GLU A 403 -25.47 -2.48 -27.85
N GLY A 404 -24.53 -3.42 -27.72
CA GLY A 404 -24.24 -4.11 -26.46
C GLY A 404 -23.73 -3.16 -25.37
N ILE A 405 -22.78 -2.29 -25.71
CA ILE A 405 -22.21 -1.30 -24.78
C ILE A 405 -23.28 -0.28 -24.36
N VAL A 406 -24.05 0.26 -25.32
CA VAL A 406 -25.11 1.23 -25.04
C VAL A 406 -26.16 0.66 -24.09
N ARG A 407 -26.69 -0.55 -24.37
CA ARG A 407 -27.68 -1.21 -23.49
C ARG A 407 -27.14 -1.46 -22.08
N PHE A 408 -25.86 -1.80 -21.97
CA PHE A 408 -25.21 -1.98 -20.67
C PHE A 408 -25.15 -0.66 -19.91
N LEU A 409 -24.71 0.43 -20.55
CA LEU A 409 -24.62 1.75 -19.93
C LEU A 409 -25.99 2.29 -19.52
N GLU A 410 -27.02 2.08 -20.34
CA GLU A 410 -28.42 2.41 -19.99
C GLU A 410 -28.87 1.66 -18.72
N THR A 411 -28.61 0.35 -18.68
CA THR A 411 -28.97 -0.50 -17.53
C THR A 411 -28.21 -0.07 -16.27
N PHE A 412 -26.93 0.28 -16.41
CA PHE A 412 -26.10 0.74 -15.30
C PHE A 412 -26.59 2.10 -14.79
N PHE A 413 -26.89 3.03 -15.70
CA PHE A 413 -27.41 4.35 -15.38
C PHE A 413 -28.70 4.26 -14.54
N VAL A 414 -29.69 3.50 -15.02
CA VAL A 414 -30.99 3.35 -14.35
C VAL A 414 -30.87 2.71 -12.96
N LYS A 415 -29.90 1.81 -12.75
CA LYS A 415 -29.77 1.04 -11.51
C LYS A 415 -28.87 1.68 -10.46
N HIS A 416 -27.84 2.40 -10.88
CA HIS A 416 -26.70 2.72 -10.00
C HIS A 416 -26.27 4.18 -10.06
N ILE A 417 -26.77 4.97 -11.01
CA ILE A 417 -26.45 6.40 -11.10
C ILE A 417 -27.56 7.21 -10.43
N HIS A 418 -27.16 8.05 -9.49
CA HIS A 418 -28.02 8.92 -8.70
C HIS A 418 -27.71 10.39 -9.02
N GLY A 419 -28.61 11.32 -8.68
CA GLY A 419 -28.37 12.76 -8.84
C GLY A 419 -28.22 13.25 -10.29
N ALA A 420 -28.92 12.61 -11.24
CA ALA A 420 -28.85 12.98 -12.65
C ALA A 420 -29.69 14.22 -12.97
N SER A 421 -29.10 15.42 -12.84
CA SER A 421 -29.76 16.63 -13.30
C SER A 421 -30.02 16.59 -14.81
N ALA A 422 -31.14 17.20 -15.23
CA ALA A 422 -31.58 17.18 -16.64
C ALA A 422 -30.52 17.75 -17.61
N SER A 423 -29.71 18.70 -17.14
CA SER A 423 -28.61 19.30 -17.91
C SER A 423 -27.44 18.34 -18.10
N ASN A 424 -26.99 17.66 -17.04
CA ASN A 424 -25.89 16.69 -17.09
C ASN A 424 -26.31 15.43 -17.87
N LEU A 425 -27.54 14.96 -17.66
CA LEU A 425 -28.12 13.86 -18.42
C LEU A 425 -28.16 14.16 -19.92
N LYS A 426 -28.59 15.38 -20.30
CA LYS A 426 -28.62 15.81 -21.71
C LYS A 426 -27.22 15.85 -22.30
N LYS A 427 -26.25 16.45 -21.60
CA LYS A 427 -24.85 16.54 -22.07
C LYS A 427 -24.23 15.16 -22.27
N TRP A 428 -24.37 14.27 -21.29
CA TRP A 428 -23.86 12.90 -21.39
C TRP A 428 -24.54 12.14 -22.53
N ARG A 429 -25.87 12.25 -22.65
CA ARG A 429 -26.64 11.63 -23.73
C ARG A 429 -26.15 12.09 -25.10
N GLU A 430 -26.14 13.39 -25.37
CA GLU A 430 -25.71 13.94 -26.66
C GLU A 430 -24.28 13.52 -27.01
N ALA A 431 -23.38 13.50 -26.02
CA ALA A 431 -22.01 13.09 -26.23
C ALA A 431 -21.90 11.59 -26.55
N LEU A 432 -22.64 10.72 -25.84
CA LEU A 432 -22.63 9.28 -26.07
C LEU A 432 -23.28 8.92 -27.42
N GLU A 433 -24.41 9.54 -27.76
CA GLU A 433 -25.11 9.33 -29.03
C GLU A 433 -24.22 9.73 -30.22
N LEU A 434 -23.44 10.81 -30.08
CA LEU A 434 -22.46 11.23 -31.09
C LEU A 434 -21.33 10.19 -31.27
N ARG A 435 -20.77 9.65 -30.17
CA ARG A 435 -19.66 8.68 -30.21
C ARG A 435 -20.07 7.29 -30.68
N PHE A 436 -21.31 6.87 -30.40
CA PHE A 436 -21.78 5.54 -30.78
C PHE A 436 -22.66 5.53 -32.04
N ASP A 437 -23.12 6.70 -32.52
CA ASP A 437 -24.08 6.81 -33.63
C ASP A 437 -25.33 5.93 -33.39
N LEU A 438 -25.79 5.94 -32.14
CA LEU A 438 -26.96 5.21 -31.64
C LEU A 438 -27.76 6.13 -30.71
N ARG A 439 -29.08 6.02 -30.73
CA ARG A 439 -29.95 6.76 -29.80
C ARG A 439 -30.10 5.99 -28.49
N LEU A 440 -30.02 6.72 -27.38
CA LEU A 440 -30.25 6.19 -26.04
C LEU A 440 -31.76 6.12 -25.75
N ASN A 441 -32.20 5.01 -25.17
CA ASN A 441 -33.56 4.81 -24.70
C ASN A 441 -33.61 4.94 -23.17
N LEU A 442 -33.76 6.17 -22.70
CA LEU A 442 -33.85 6.50 -21.27
C LEU A 442 -35.27 6.96 -20.88
N ASP A 443 -36.27 6.57 -21.68
CA ASP A 443 -37.67 6.96 -21.49
C ASP A 443 -38.20 6.35 -20.19
N GLY A 444 -38.38 7.18 -19.16
CA GLY A 444 -38.97 6.78 -17.89
C GLY A 444 -38.20 7.17 -16.63
N VAL A 445 -37.03 7.80 -16.73
CA VAL A 445 -36.36 8.37 -15.54
C VAL A 445 -37.07 9.69 -15.19
N PRO A 446 -37.81 9.77 -14.07
CA PRO A 446 -38.54 10.98 -13.74
C PRO A 446 -37.54 12.14 -13.57
N PRO A 447 -37.83 13.32 -14.14
CA PRO A 447 -37.05 14.51 -13.85
C PRO A 447 -37.23 14.81 -12.35
N SER A 448 -36.15 14.66 -11.59
CA SER A 448 -36.05 14.95 -10.16
C SER A 448 -36.20 16.46 -9.93
N GLY A 449 -37.44 16.97 -9.99
CA GLY A 449 -37.71 18.41 -10.02
C GLY A 449 -38.31 19.02 -8.76
N THR A 450 -38.75 18.21 -7.78
CA THR A 450 -39.33 18.76 -6.53
C THR A 450 -39.25 17.82 -5.32
N GLU A 451 -39.37 16.50 -5.51
CA GLU A 451 -39.07 15.52 -4.44
C GLU A 451 -37.55 15.36 -4.21
N SER A 452 -36.73 15.79 -5.19
CA SER A 452 -35.25 15.80 -5.11
C SER A 452 -34.75 16.75 -4.04
N ASP A 453 -35.24 17.99 -4.00
CA ASP A 453 -34.68 19.03 -3.12
C ASP A 453 -34.90 18.70 -1.64
N GLN A 454 -36.07 18.17 -1.27
CA GLN A 454 -36.32 17.74 0.11
C GLN A 454 -35.48 16.52 0.49
N TYR A 455 -35.31 15.57 -0.44
CA TYR A 455 -34.44 14.42 -0.25
C TYR A 455 -32.97 14.82 -0.11
N GLU A 456 -32.49 15.73 -0.96
CA GLU A 456 -31.15 16.31 -0.93
C GLU A 456 -30.90 17.09 0.36
N LEU A 457 -31.86 17.91 0.80
CA LEU A 457 -31.78 18.61 2.09
C LEU A 457 -31.70 17.63 3.27
N GLN A 458 -32.53 16.57 3.26
CA GLN A 458 -32.49 15.56 4.31
C GLN A 458 -31.17 14.76 4.28
N ALA A 459 -30.67 14.41 3.10
CA ALA A 459 -29.39 13.71 2.94
C ALA A 459 -28.21 14.57 3.43
N ALA A 460 -28.22 15.87 3.10
CA ALA A 460 -27.23 16.82 3.59
C ALA A 460 -27.27 16.95 5.12
N LEU A 461 -28.47 17.03 5.70
CA LEU A 461 -28.66 17.08 7.15
C LEU A 461 -28.17 15.80 7.86
N ASN A 462 -28.47 14.63 7.28
CA ASN A 462 -27.98 13.35 7.78
C ASN A 462 -26.44 13.31 7.80
N ALA A 463 -25.80 13.67 6.68
CA ALA A 463 -24.35 13.66 6.58
C ALA A 463 -23.67 14.66 7.54
N LEU A 464 -24.25 15.85 7.76
CA LEU A 464 -23.74 16.78 8.78
C LEU A 464 -23.88 16.22 10.20
N ALA A 465 -24.97 15.51 10.50
CA ALA A 465 -25.17 14.85 11.79
C ALA A 465 -24.18 13.68 12.00
N GLU A 466 -23.93 12.89 10.95
CA GLU A 466 -22.89 11.84 10.95
C GLU A 466 -21.51 12.46 11.17
N PHE A 467 -21.18 13.54 10.47
CA PHE A 467 -19.89 14.22 10.62
C PHE A 467 -19.67 14.73 12.04
N LEU A 468 -20.64 15.42 12.63
CA LEU A 468 -20.53 15.95 14.00
C LEU A 468 -20.32 14.84 15.03
N GLN A 469 -21.01 13.71 14.89
CA GLN A 469 -20.95 12.62 15.87
C GLN A 469 -19.76 11.68 15.66
N ALA A 470 -19.53 11.22 14.43
CA ALA A 470 -18.52 10.21 14.12
C ALA A 470 -17.12 10.80 13.91
N VAL A 471 -17.02 12.02 13.36
CA VAL A 471 -15.74 12.66 13.03
C VAL A 471 -15.34 13.67 14.10
N ALA A 472 -16.24 14.61 14.44
CA ALA A 472 -15.96 15.64 15.44
C ALA A 472 -16.16 15.16 16.90
N GLY A 473 -16.73 13.96 17.11
CA GLY A 473 -16.90 13.36 18.44
C GLY A 473 -17.90 14.10 19.34
N VAL A 474 -18.82 14.86 18.74
CA VAL A 474 -19.81 15.68 19.45
C VAL A 474 -20.96 14.82 19.97
N SER A 475 -21.43 15.08 21.19
CA SER A 475 -22.58 14.38 21.77
C SER A 475 -23.86 14.68 20.99
N VAL A 476 -24.82 13.75 21.02
CA VAL A 476 -26.12 13.90 20.32
C VAL A 476 -26.81 15.22 20.69
N THR A 477 -26.80 15.61 21.96
CA THR A 477 -27.43 16.85 22.44
C THR A 477 -26.78 18.09 21.84
N ASN A 478 -25.45 18.16 21.88
CA ASN A 478 -24.71 19.30 21.33
C ASN A 478 -24.83 19.35 19.80
N ALA A 479 -24.87 18.18 19.13
CA ALA A 479 -25.06 18.10 17.70
C ALA A 479 -26.43 18.66 17.26
N ILE A 480 -27.49 18.44 18.05
CA ILE A 480 -28.83 19.03 17.79
C ILE A 480 -28.77 20.56 17.85
N GLU A 481 -28.11 21.13 18.87
CA GLU A 481 -27.97 22.58 19.02
C GLU A 481 -27.22 23.17 17.82
N ILE A 482 -26.06 22.61 17.47
CA ILE A 482 -25.24 23.07 16.35
C ILE A 482 -26.01 22.98 15.03
N LEU A 483 -26.60 21.82 14.72
CA LEU A 483 -27.37 21.64 13.49
C LEU A 483 -28.52 22.64 13.39
N SER A 484 -29.14 23.03 14.51
CA SER A 484 -30.27 23.97 14.50
C SER A 484 -29.90 25.38 14.01
N GLU A 485 -28.63 25.76 14.16
CA GLU A 485 -28.07 27.06 13.75
C GLU A 485 -27.57 27.08 12.31
N LEU A 486 -27.41 25.91 11.68
CA LEU A 486 -26.87 25.77 10.33
C LEU A 486 -27.83 26.27 9.24
N LYS A 487 -27.23 26.66 8.11
CA LYS A 487 -27.93 27.32 7.02
C LYS A 487 -28.81 26.37 6.21
N ILE A 488 -28.49 25.08 6.17
CA ILE A 488 -29.32 24.00 5.62
C ILE A 488 -30.59 23.79 6.46
N SER A 489 -30.47 23.76 7.78
CA SER A 489 -31.60 23.55 8.69
C SER A 489 -32.64 24.66 8.56
N SER A 490 -32.16 25.91 8.55
CA SER A 490 -32.44 26.85 7.45
C SER A 490 -33.70 26.73 6.59
N LYS A 491 -33.59 25.80 5.64
CA LYS A 491 -34.49 25.60 4.51
C LYS A 491 -35.59 24.59 4.79
N ILE A 492 -35.54 23.87 5.91
CA ILE A 492 -36.61 22.98 6.36
C ILE A 492 -37.78 23.81 6.90
N THR A 493 -39.00 23.43 6.53
CA THR A 493 -40.24 24.09 6.96
C THR A 493 -40.33 24.15 8.49
N LYS A 494 -40.65 25.34 9.02
CA LYS A 494 -40.64 25.64 10.47
C LYS A 494 -41.41 24.69 11.41
N PRO A 495 -42.59 24.12 11.09
CA PRO A 495 -43.32 23.29 12.05
C PRO A 495 -42.61 21.96 12.35
N ASP A 496 -41.73 21.48 11.47
CA ASP A 496 -41.10 20.16 11.58
C ASP A 496 -39.58 20.24 11.83
N ARG A 497 -38.97 21.43 11.89
CA ARG A 497 -37.51 21.57 11.95
C ARG A 497 -36.90 20.88 13.17
N SER A 498 -37.36 21.18 14.38
CA SER A 498 -36.74 20.64 15.59
C SER A 498 -36.93 19.12 15.70
N THR A 499 -38.11 18.62 15.35
CA THR A 499 -38.42 17.19 15.38
C THR A 499 -37.60 16.41 14.35
N VAL A 500 -37.41 16.96 13.15
CA VAL A 500 -36.58 16.35 12.10
C VAL A 500 -35.10 16.33 12.50
N ILE A 501 -34.57 17.42 13.06
CA ILE A 501 -33.17 17.48 13.52
C ILE A 501 -32.93 16.48 14.65
N GLU A 502 -33.80 16.46 15.66
CA GLU A 502 -33.69 15.51 16.78
C GLU A 502 -33.75 14.06 16.31
N ALA A 503 -34.70 13.73 15.42
CA ALA A 503 -34.81 12.39 14.85
C ALA A 503 -33.55 12.02 14.05
N THR A 504 -33.01 12.95 13.27
CA THR A 504 -31.80 12.72 12.45
C THR A 504 -30.59 12.44 13.34
N CYS A 505 -30.32 13.28 14.33
CA CYS A 505 -29.17 13.08 15.23
C CYS A 505 -29.23 11.73 15.95
N ARG A 506 -30.42 11.32 16.40
CA ARG A 506 -30.60 10.03 17.08
C ARG A 506 -30.42 8.84 16.14
N ASN A 507 -30.92 8.95 14.90
CA ASN A 507 -30.84 7.86 13.92
C ASN A 507 -29.42 7.68 13.39
N MET A 508 -28.65 8.75 13.27
CA MET A 508 -27.28 8.73 12.74
C MET A 508 -26.21 8.42 13.80
N ALA A 509 -26.61 8.20 15.05
CA ALA A 509 -25.68 7.90 16.13
C ALA A 509 -24.93 6.58 15.88
N GLY A 510 -23.59 6.65 15.77
CA GLY A 510 -22.72 5.50 15.52
C GLY A 510 -22.62 5.07 14.05
N VAL A 511 -23.23 5.81 13.13
CA VAL A 511 -23.08 5.63 11.68
C VAL A 511 -21.78 6.34 11.24
N PRO A 512 -20.90 5.68 10.45
CA PRO A 512 -19.72 6.35 9.91
C PRO A 512 -20.12 7.43 8.91
N PHE A 513 -19.36 8.53 8.86
CA PHE A 513 -19.62 9.63 7.95
C PHE A 513 -19.42 9.22 6.49
N GLU A 514 -20.44 9.43 5.66
CA GLU A 514 -20.34 9.36 4.20
C GLU A 514 -20.80 10.68 3.54
N PRO A 515 -20.11 11.16 2.50
CA PRO A 515 -20.56 12.35 1.76
C PRO A 515 -21.96 12.13 1.18
N PRO A 516 -22.87 13.12 1.29
CA PRO A 516 -24.24 12.95 0.82
C PRO A 516 -24.31 12.90 -0.71
N PRO A 517 -25.27 12.18 -1.30
CA PRO A 517 -25.46 12.09 -2.75
C PRO A 517 -26.10 13.37 -3.33
N LEU A 518 -25.43 14.52 -3.18
CA LEU A 518 -25.89 15.82 -3.69
C LEU A 518 -25.31 16.10 -5.09
N ASP A 519 -26.03 16.84 -5.92
CA ASP A 519 -25.49 17.33 -7.21
C ASP A 519 -24.51 18.49 -6.99
N PRO A 520 -23.22 18.37 -7.39
CA PRO A 520 -22.22 19.43 -7.29
C PRO A 520 -22.63 20.79 -7.88
N GLY A 521 -23.62 20.83 -8.78
CA GLY A 521 -24.11 22.06 -9.40
C GLY A 521 -25.18 22.81 -8.60
N THR A 522 -25.69 22.27 -7.49
CA THR A 522 -26.82 22.87 -6.77
C THR A 522 -26.36 23.83 -5.67
N GLU A 523 -27.24 24.79 -5.35
CA GLU A 523 -27.02 25.71 -4.21
C GLU A 523 -26.99 24.96 -2.87
N ILE A 524 -27.69 23.83 -2.76
CA ILE A 524 -27.71 22.98 -1.56
C ILE A 524 -26.30 22.45 -1.27
N THR A 525 -25.54 22.05 -2.29
CA THR A 525 -24.15 21.61 -2.10
C THR A 525 -23.23 22.73 -1.62
N ASP A 526 -23.38 23.94 -2.16
CA ASP A 526 -22.57 25.08 -1.71
C ASP A 526 -22.88 25.47 -0.26
N GLU A 527 -24.14 25.32 0.16
CA GLU A 527 -24.53 25.51 1.56
C GLU A 527 -24.04 24.38 2.46
N PHE A 528 -24.13 23.12 2.00
CA PHE A 528 -23.59 21.96 2.70
C PHE A 528 -22.11 22.12 2.99
N LEU A 529 -21.31 22.54 2.00
CA LEU A 529 -19.87 22.73 2.19
C LEU A 529 -19.55 23.85 3.18
N ARG A 530 -20.34 24.94 3.20
CA ARG A 530 -20.18 26.02 4.20
C ARG A 530 -20.55 25.53 5.60
N ASP A 531 -21.67 24.83 5.73
CA ASP A 531 -22.12 24.27 7.00
C ASP A 531 -21.13 23.19 7.50
N LEU A 532 -20.57 22.38 6.60
CA LEU A 532 -19.50 21.43 6.91
C LEU A 532 -18.24 22.13 7.43
N ALA A 533 -17.85 23.26 6.84
CA ALA A 533 -16.73 24.06 7.33
C ALA A 533 -17.00 24.58 8.75
N ILE A 534 -18.23 25.00 9.06
CA ILE A 534 -18.64 25.38 10.43
C ILE A 534 -18.50 24.16 11.37
N CYS A 535 -19.02 23.00 10.97
CA CYS A 535 -18.92 21.76 11.75
C CYS A 535 -17.47 21.34 12.05
N CYS A 536 -16.52 21.59 11.13
CA CYS A 536 -15.09 21.32 11.35
C CYS A 536 -14.52 22.14 12.52
N THR A 537 -15.09 23.31 12.78
CA THR A 537 -14.63 24.23 13.81
C THR A 537 -15.35 24.05 15.13
N VAL A 538 -16.14 22.99 15.35
CA VAL A 538 -16.89 22.81 16.60
C VAL A 538 -16.02 22.33 17.76
N THR A 539 -15.01 21.50 17.50
CA THR A 539 -14.15 20.91 18.53
C THR A 539 -13.31 21.97 19.23
N GLU A 540 -13.08 21.87 20.54
CA GLU A 540 -12.30 22.89 21.27
C GLU A 540 -10.89 23.10 20.72
N HIS A 541 -10.27 22.01 20.23
CA HIS A 541 -8.97 22.02 19.59
C HIS A 541 -9.12 21.77 18.08
N PRO A 542 -8.41 22.52 17.23
CA PRO A 542 -8.30 22.25 15.80
C PRO A 542 -7.74 20.85 15.53
N SER A 543 -8.20 20.22 14.46
CA SER A 543 -7.75 18.89 14.05
C SER A 543 -7.46 18.88 12.55
N GLU A 544 -6.18 18.71 12.20
CA GLU A 544 -5.74 18.65 10.80
C GLU A 544 -6.42 17.50 10.03
N THR A 545 -6.67 16.36 10.70
CA THR A 545 -7.35 15.21 10.08
C THR A 545 -8.79 15.55 9.69
N VAL A 546 -9.50 16.32 10.52
CA VAL A 546 -10.90 16.72 10.25
C VAL A 546 -10.94 17.74 9.11
N GLU A 547 -10.05 18.72 9.11
CA GLU A 547 -9.95 19.73 8.05
C GLU A 547 -9.54 19.10 6.70
N THR A 548 -8.63 18.11 6.73
CA THR A 548 -8.22 17.36 5.53
C THR A 548 -9.40 16.57 4.96
N LEU A 549 -10.17 15.88 5.80
CA LEU A 549 -11.37 15.17 5.37
C LEU A 549 -12.38 16.13 4.72
N ALA A 550 -12.60 17.31 5.31
CA ALA A 550 -13.49 18.31 4.74
C ALA A 550 -13.01 18.82 3.35
N CYS A 551 -11.69 18.97 3.17
CA CYS A 551 -11.10 19.28 1.86
C CYS A 551 -11.29 18.13 0.85
N GLU A 552 -11.22 16.87 1.29
CA GLU A 552 -11.53 15.71 0.45
C GLU A 552 -13.00 15.67 0.03
N VAL A 553 -13.92 16.00 0.94
CA VAL A 553 -15.36 16.14 0.65
C VAL A 553 -15.61 17.29 -0.34
N SER A 554 -14.92 18.42 -0.20
CA SER A 554 -15.00 19.51 -1.20
C SER A 554 -14.57 19.04 -2.59
N ARG A 555 -13.47 18.28 -2.69
CA ARG A 555 -13.01 17.70 -3.96
C ARG A 555 -14.00 16.69 -4.53
N TYR A 556 -14.66 15.90 -3.68
CA TYR A 556 -15.75 15.01 -4.07
C TYR A 556 -16.88 15.77 -4.79
N PHE A 557 -17.21 16.98 -4.33
CA PHE A 557 -18.16 17.89 -4.99
C PHE A 557 -17.54 18.83 -6.03
N ARG A 558 -16.34 18.51 -6.55
CA ARG A 558 -15.65 19.27 -7.62
C ARG A 558 -15.40 20.74 -7.27
N ARG A 559 -15.28 21.07 -5.99
CA ARG A 559 -14.80 22.37 -5.52
C ARG A 559 -13.31 22.27 -5.23
N SER A 560 -12.60 23.40 -5.29
CA SER A 560 -11.17 23.36 -5.03
C SER A 560 -10.92 23.16 -3.54
N ALA A 561 -9.80 22.50 -3.20
CA ALA A 561 -9.40 22.39 -1.81
C ALA A 561 -9.10 23.77 -1.19
N GLN A 562 -8.67 24.73 -2.00
CA GLN A 562 -8.44 26.11 -1.56
C GLN A 562 -9.74 26.79 -1.13
N ASP A 563 -10.81 26.66 -1.93
CA ASP A 563 -12.12 27.24 -1.58
C ASP A 563 -12.65 26.70 -0.24
N MET A 564 -12.38 25.42 0.03
CA MET A 564 -12.76 24.79 1.30
C MET A 564 -11.87 25.28 2.46
N GLN A 565 -10.57 25.42 2.25
CA GLN A 565 -9.67 26.01 3.25
C GLN A 565 -10.07 27.45 3.59
N ASP A 566 -10.41 28.26 2.60
CA ASP A 566 -10.90 29.62 2.80
C ASP A 566 -12.23 29.63 3.58
N SER A 567 -13.10 28.64 3.33
CA SER A 567 -14.36 28.47 4.07
C SER A 567 -14.14 28.03 5.52
N ILE A 568 -13.19 27.14 5.77
CA ILE A 568 -12.79 26.70 7.13
C ILE A 568 -12.16 27.87 7.90
N GLU A 569 -11.29 28.66 7.25
CA GLU A 569 -10.68 29.85 7.83
C GLU A 569 -11.75 30.89 8.22
N ALA A 570 -12.73 31.13 7.33
CA ALA A 570 -13.86 32.00 7.64
C ALA A 570 -14.69 31.49 8.84
N ALA A 571 -14.92 30.18 8.93
CA ALA A 571 -15.59 29.56 10.06
C ALA A 571 -14.80 29.72 11.36
N TRP A 572 -13.47 29.54 11.34
CA TRP A 572 -12.61 29.78 12.50
C TRP A 572 -12.69 31.23 12.97
N ARG A 573 -12.65 32.21 12.07
CA ARG A 573 -12.80 33.64 12.42
C ARG A 573 -14.14 33.94 13.06
N MET A 574 -15.22 33.40 12.49
CA MET A 574 -16.57 33.52 13.06
C MET A 574 -16.62 32.93 14.47
N ARG A 575 -15.91 31.82 14.71
CA ARG A 575 -15.80 31.25 16.04
C ARG A 575 -14.99 32.10 16.99
N VAL A 576 -13.84 32.65 16.58
CA VAL A 576 -13.05 33.57 17.42
C VAL A 576 -13.90 34.76 17.85
N ARG A 577 -14.81 35.26 17.01
CA ARG A 577 -15.73 36.35 17.40
C ARG A 577 -16.59 36.03 18.61
N MET A 578 -16.94 34.77 18.85
CA MET A 578 -17.67 34.35 20.06
C MET A 578 -16.77 34.32 21.31
N TYR A 579 -15.46 34.28 21.13
CA TYR A 579 -14.44 34.26 22.18
C TYR A 579 -13.57 35.53 22.17
N ALA A 580 -14.06 36.63 21.59
CA ALA A 580 -13.33 37.90 21.58
C ALA A 580 -14.01 38.88 22.53
N SER A 581 -13.23 39.60 23.34
CA SER A 581 -13.73 40.68 24.19
C SER A 581 -14.27 41.84 23.35
N ASP A 582 -13.67 42.05 22.16
CA ASP A 582 -14.12 42.99 21.14
C ASP A 582 -14.46 42.22 19.84
N PRO A 583 -15.72 42.25 19.37
CA PRO A 583 -16.16 41.50 18.20
C PRO A 583 -15.59 41.99 16.86
N SER A 584 -14.89 43.13 16.83
CA SER A 584 -14.24 43.69 15.63
C SER A 584 -12.82 43.15 15.40
N VAL A 585 -12.13 42.70 16.46
CA VAL A 585 -10.76 42.15 16.38
C VAL A 585 -10.64 40.97 15.39
N PRO A 586 -11.59 40.00 15.35
CA PRO A 586 -11.52 38.86 14.44
C PRO A 586 -11.54 39.21 12.95
N ASP A 587 -12.09 40.37 12.56
CA ASP A 587 -12.19 40.79 11.16
C ASP A 587 -10.83 41.15 10.54
N HIS A 588 -9.84 41.39 11.39
CA HIS A 588 -8.47 41.77 11.01
C HIS A 588 -7.46 40.63 11.15
N LEU A 589 -7.91 39.40 11.44
CA LEU A 589 -7.02 38.26 11.56
C LEU A 589 -6.55 37.79 10.18
N ASP A 590 -5.24 37.61 10.03
CA ASP A 590 -4.65 36.98 8.87
C ASP A 590 -4.90 35.48 8.82
N HIS A 591 -4.64 34.86 7.66
CA HIS A 591 -4.91 33.46 7.40
C HIS A 591 -4.18 32.53 8.41
N GLY A 592 -4.90 31.61 9.02
CA GLY A 592 -4.37 30.62 9.96
C GLY A 592 -4.25 31.11 11.40
N LEU A 593 -4.39 32.42 11.65
CA LEU A 593 -4.27 32.98 13.00
C LEU A 593 -5.47 32.63 13.88
N ALA A 594 -6.67 32.61 13.28
CA ALA A 594 -7.88 32.22 14.00
C ALA A 594 -7.79 30.75 14.47
N ARG A 595 -7.27 29.86 13.62
CA ARG A 595 -6.97 28.46 13.99
C ARG A 595 -5.92 28.41 15.10
N ALA A 596 -4.79 29.11 14.95
CA ALA A 596 -3.71 29.14 15.93
C ALA A 596 -4.14 29.62 17.33
N PHE A 597 -5.08 30.57 17.40
CA PHE A 597 -5.67 31.00 18.67
C PHE A 597 -6.30 29.84 19.45
N PHE A 598 -7.03 28.94 18.79
CA PHE A 598 -7.65 27.78 19.46
C PHE A 598 -6.64 26.69 19.84
N GLU A 599 -5.45 26.67 19.23
CA GLU A 599 -4.37 25.74 19.62
C GLU A 599 -3.63 26.20 20.87
N VAL A 600 -3.52 27.52 21.07
CA VAL A 600 -2.73 28.09 22.17
C VAL A 600 -3.57 28.52 23.36
N ARG A 601 -4.86 28.86 23.17
CA ARG A 601 -5.71 29.31 24.27
C ARG A 601 -5.80 28.26 25.38
N GLU A 602 -5.81 28.74 26.61
CA GLU A 602 -5.97 27.90 27.80
C GLU A 602 -7.37 28.11 28.40
N GLY A 603 -8.17 27.05 28.43
CA GLY A 603 -9.50 27.06 29.06
C GLY A 603 -10.45 28.07 28.42
N GLN A 604 -10.89 29.07 29.19
CA GLN A 604 -11.91 30.05 28.79
C GLN A 604 -11.32 31.40 28.35
N GLU A 605 -10.04 31.44 28.00
CA GLU A 605 -9.41 32.65 27.49
C GLU A 605 -10.14 33.24 26.27
N GLN A 606 -10.29 34.56 26.30
CA GLN A 606 -10.85 35.39 25.25
C GLN A 606 -9.76 36.23 24.59
N LEU A 607 -9.94 36.49 23.30
CA LEU A 607 -9.07 37.37 22.52
C LEU A 607 -9.42 38.84 22.80
N ALA A 608 -8.49 39.56 23.42
CA ALA A 608 -8.66 40.99 23.72
C ALA A 608 -8.12 41.91 22.62
N PHE A 609 -6.97 41.56 22.04
CA PHE A 609 -6.35 42.32 20.95
C PHE A 609 -5.42 41.44 20.12
N CYS A 610 -5.11 41.90 18.91
CA CYS A 610 -4.22 41.21 17.98
C CYS A 610 -3.40 42.24 17.18
N TYR A 611 -2.07 42.06 17.11
CA TYR A 611 -1.18 42.93 16.33
C TYR A 611 -0.16 42.12 15.53
N GLY A 612 0.02 42.48 14.26
CA GLY A 612 1.01 41.91 13.34
C GLY A 612 2.27 42.77 13.23
N ASP A 613 3.08 42.51 12.19
CA ASP A 613 4.28 43.29 11.83
C ASP A 613 5.29 43.49 12.97
N LEU A 614 5.50 42.43 13.76
CA LEU A 614 6.34 42.47 14.95
C LEU A 614 7.85 42.54 14.61
N LYS A 615 8.58 43.26 15.46
CA LYS A 615 10.05 43.30 15.44
C LYS A 615 10.61 42.93 16.82
N ARG A 616 11.57 42.01 16.85
CA ARG A 616 12.34 41.67 18.04
C ARG A 616 13.50 42.63 18.19
N ILE A 617 13.69 43.18 19.39
CA ILE A 617 14.80 44.09 19.69
C ILE A 617 15.83 43.33 20.53
N GLN A 618 17.06 43.22 20.04
CA GLN A 618 18.17 42.57 20.73
C GLN A 618 19.38 43.51 20.79
N GLY A 619 19.53 44.23 21.91
CA GLY A 619 20.48 45.33 22.00
C GLY A 619 20.02 46.50 21.11
N ASP A 620 20.87 46.90 20.15
CA ASP A 620 20.58 47.99 19.21
C ASP A 620 20.01 47.51 17.86
N THR A 621 19.89 46.20 17.64
CA THR A 621 19.34 45.63 16.40
C THR A 621 17.85 45.32 16.54
N ALA A 622 17.10 45.58 15.47
CA ALA A 622 15.69 45.25 15.35
C ALA A 622 15.49 44.24 14.21
N ASP A 623 15.14 43.01 14.58
CA ASP A 623 14.93 41.90 13.66
C ASP A 623 13.44 41.71 13.40
N ALA A 624 13.03 41.71 12.14
CA ALA A 624 11.63 41.45 11.78
C ALA A 624 11.25 40.00 12.12
N LEU A 625 10.06 39.81 12.68
CA LEU A 625 9.46 38.49 12.93
C LEU A 625 8.36 38.23 11.90
N PRO A 626 8.69 37.72 10.70
CA PRO A 626 7.70 37.43 9.68
C PRO A 626 6.76 36.32 10.17
N ASN A 627 5.46 36.47 9.88
CA ASN A 627 4.38 35.55 10.29
C ASN A 627 4.15 35.48 11.81
N ALA A 628 4.72 36.40 12.60
CA ALA A 628 4.51 36.45 14.04
C ALA A 628 3.41 37.46 14.42
N TRP A 629 2.57 37.06 15.35
CA TRP A 629 1.43 37.85 15.83
C TRP A 629 1.40 37.94 17.34
N LEU A 630 1.12 39.13 17.86
CA LEU A 630 0.96 39.38 19.28
C LEU A 630 -0.52 39.27 19.62
N LEU A 631 -0.88 38.31 20.46
CA LEU A 631 -2.23 38.11 20.95
C LEU A 631 -2.32 38.49 22.43
N GLY A 632 -3.33 39.30 22.77
CA GLY A 632 -3.75 39.52 24.14
C GLY A 632 -4.84 38.53 24.53
N LEU A 633 -4.59 37.73 25.55
CA LEU A 633 -5.50 36.72 26.07
C LEU A 633 -5.97 37.14 27.47
N GLU A 634 -7.27 37.05 27.72
CA GLU A 634 -7.83 37.34 29.03
C GLU A 634 -8.95 36.39 29.43
N LEU A 635 -9.08 36.08 30.72
CA LEU A 635 -10.26 35.38 31.22
C LEU A 635 -11.49 36.31 31.21
N PRO A 636 -12.72 35.77 31.13
CA PRO A 636 -13.94 36.57 31.08
C PRO A 636 -14.16 37.44 32.32
N ASP A 637 -13.59 37.06 33.47
CA ASP A 637 -13.62 37.80 34.72
C ASP A 637 -12.46 38.80 34.86
N HIS A 638 -11.62 38.93 33.83
CA HIS A 638 -10.40 39.71 33.78
C HIS A 638 -9.37 39.37 34.87
N SER A 639 -9.49 38.22 35.53
CA SER A 639 -8.61 37.82 36.65
C SER A 639 -7.21 37.43 36.17
N MET A 640 -7.10 36.88 34.97
CA MET A 640 -5.85 36.56 34.31
C MET A 640 -5.78 37.25 32.95
N ARG A 641 -4.65 37.93 32.71
CA ARG A 641 -4.32 38.55 31.43
C ARG A 641 -2.89 38.20 31.09
N ARG A 642 -2.68 37.66 29.90
CA ARG A 642 -1.35 37.42 29.34
C ARG A 642 -1.30 37.86 27.89
N ALA A 643 -0.10 38.11 27.41
CA ALA A 643 0.15 38.33 26.01
C ALA A 643 1.14 37.29 25.50
N VAL A 644 0.87 36.78 24.30
CA VAL A 644 1.69 35.77 23.65
C VAL A 644 2.07 36.24 22.25
N VAL A 645 3.30 35.98 21.83
CA VAL A 645 3.73 36.12 20.44
C VAL A 645 3.72 34.73 19.82
N LEU A 646 2.90 34.55 18.79
CA LEU A 646 2.75 33.29 18.05
C LEU A 646 3.41 33.38 16.69
N ASP A 647 4.17 32.36 16.30
CA ASP A 647 4.56 32.15 14.90
C ASP A 647 3.46 31.34 14.20
N CYS A 648 2.78 31.91 13.20
CA CYS A 648 1.63 31.29 12.54
C CYS A 648 2.01 30.35 11.38
N ARG A 649 3.13 29.63 11.50
CA ARG A 649 3.46 28.53 10.58
C ARG A 649 2.51 27.35 10.80
N ARG A 650 2.63 26.30 9.97
CA ARG A 650 1.75 25.11 10.00
C ARG A 650 1.51 24.55 11.41
N GLU A 651 2.54 24.60 12.25
CA GLU A 651 2.45 24.33 13.69
C GLU A 651 2.69 25.66 14.42
N PRO A 652 1.66 26.24 15.07
CA PRO A 652 1.81 27.49 15.78
C PRO A 652 2.64 27.29 17.04
N GLU A 653 3.63 28.14 17.22
CA GLU A 653 4.55 28.06 18.34
C GLU A 653 4.60 29.37 19.10
N ILE A 654 4.54 29.30 20.42
CA ILE A 654 4.68 30.46 21.30
C ILE A 654 6.16 30.85 21.34
N LEU A 655 6.50 31.99 20.76
CA LEU A 655 7.86 32.53 20.76
C LEU A 655 8.14 33.32 22.06
N TRP A 656 7.15 34.04 22.55
CA TRP A 656 7.25 34.88 23.74
C TRP A 656 5.93 34.89 24.52
N GLU A 657 6.02 34.95 25.84
CA GLU A 657 4.88 35.07 26.73
C GLU A 657 5.16 36.10 27.83
N GLY A 658 4.18 36.94 28.14
CA GLY A 658 4.25 37.93 29.21
C GLY A 658 2.96 38.04 30.00
N SER A 659 3.06 37.99 31.33
CA SER A 659 1.92 38.27 32.21
C SER A 659 1.65 39.77 32.32
N CYS A 660 0.39 40.17 32.27
CA CYS A 660 0.01 41.57 32.44
C CYS A 660 0.11 42.02 33.93
N PRO A 661 0.39 43.31 34.21
CA PRO A 661 0.51 44.41 33.26
C PRO A 661 1.85 44.41 32.50
N LEU A 662 1.79 44.58 31.19
CA LEU A 662 2.97 44.71 30.33
C LEU A 662 3.61 46.10 30.48
N GLN A 663 4.94 46.18 30.38
CA GLN A 663 5.64 47.46 30.32
C GLN A 663 5.61 47.96 28.88
N ILE A 664 4.74 48.93 28.58
CA ILE A 664 4.57 49.50 27.24
C ILE A 664 5.21 50.88 27.21
N THR A 665 6.12 51.10 26.26
CA THR A 665 6.76 52.38 26.00
C THR A 665 6.42 52.85 24.59
N ARG A 666 5.82 54.04 24.47
CA ARG A 666 5.55 54.68 23.18
C ARG A 666 6.88 55.10 22.52
N ILE A 667 7.08 54.71 21.27
CA ILE A 667 8.18 55.16 20.43
C ILE A 667 7.57 56.17 19.43
N PRO A 668 7.88 57.47 19.57
CA PRO A 668 7.33 58.47 18.66
C PRO A 668 7.87 58.25 17.24
N GLY A 669 6.96 58.17 16.28
CA GLY A 669 7.30 58.06 14.86
C GLY A 669 6.95 59.32 14.07
N ILE A 670 7.37 59.37 12.81
CA ILE A 670 7.13 60.54 11.94
C ILE A 670 5.67 60.58 11.45
N PHE A 671 5.06 59.41 11.20
CA PHE A 671 3.70 59.28 10.67
C PHE A 671 2.78 58.42 11.57
N LEU A 672 3.32 57.39 12.19
CA LEU A 672 2.65 56.50 13.14
C LEU A 672 3.62 56.24 14.29
N ASP A 673 3.12 56.25 15.52
CA ASP A 673 3.92 55.85 16.68
C ASP A 673 3.97 54.34 16.79
N ASP A 674 5.12 53.82 17.20
CA ASP A 674 5.30 52.42 17.54
C ASP A 674 5.15 52.20 19.04
N ALA A 675 4.88 50.97 19.45
CA ALA A 675 4.87 50.55 20.85
C ALA A 675 5.98 49.52 21.11
N ARG A 676 6.82 49.78 22.10
CA ARG A 676 7.77 48.80 22.62
C ARG A 676 7.18 48.14 23.85
N ILE A 677 7.03 46.82 23.77
CA ILE A 677 6.62 45.98 24.88
C ILE A 677 7.87 45.39 25.51
N ALA A 678 7.99 45.55 26.82
CA ALA A 678 9.04 44.97 27.64
C ALA A 678 8.43 44.16 28.81
N GLY A 679 9.21 43.23 29.34
CA GLY A 679 8.73 42.18 30.23
C GLY A 679 8.50 40.86 29.48
N GLY A 680 8.13 39.80 30.20
CA GLY A 680 7.90 38.46 29.63
C GLY A 680 9.17 37.63 29.40
N LYS A 681 8.97 36.43 28.86
CA LYS A 681 10.00 35.42 28.62
C LYS A 681 9.92 34.95 27.18
N TRP A 682 11.06 34.96 26.48
CA TRP A 682 11.22 34.23 25.23
C TRP A 682 11.32 32.74 25.56
N LEU A 683 10.51 31.91 24.92
CA LEU A 683 10.49 30.46 25.15
C LEU A 683 11.47 29.70 24.24
N ARG A 684 12.14 30.41 23.33
CA ARG A 684 13.19 29.92 22.42
C ARG A 684 14.45 30.78 22.43
#